data_AF-A0A9P1FL62-F1
#
_entry.id   AF-A0A9P1FL62-F1
#
_cell.length_a   1.000
_cell.length_b   1.000
_cell.length_c   1.000
_cell.angle_alpha   90.00
_cell.angle_beta   90.00
_cell.angle_gamma   90.00
#
_symmetry.space_group_name_H-M   'P 1'
#
loop_
_entity.id
_entity.type
_entity.pdbx_description
1 polymer ?
#
loop_
_entity_poly.entity_id
_entity_poly.type
_entity_poly.pdbx_seq_one_letter_code
_entity_poly.pdbx_strand_id
1 'polypeptide(L)'
;MGKRGPAGAAAPKQKAAKAAAKAAAAAVPAAGSPEALALALPLQQPSSVNAQALTLNGKIWATHLENVRVFKEQAVSEDLVQMKPLDRSFAQVFDENAALESLKRDGKYMCLINLLWLDQTWSPTPQIPINKGAVEQIKTHWFAQPCGMESQQVTVGILKQEMDSKTFPASGTWKRLSAEESILAFFEAASAEAAKVAEGASDLLLQQWLNHCLTCPVLIRVVSDVNEMEWAAQQLREDMTQLSFLQRTPTQRIFDVMQKRDSMGVSYTPESLIQLYSSKIHLSAKSEKITKGFLHHSSIVMDRALRHPHILEVILSEEGTGSGIWDAVSKLHAVCSKSSRQEEVAWMFHHMHDSRVAGLLDPNQSVRFFTGEGRPGGKGHCDLLLYKLRFRDYMVGDFLLSTEAKDLPEKYRVSLKEVFSSHAAFRAKFGFPSNPKDLSWKAGWSRSADHILQLVQDVVFGITFDDNLKAALVAGKSPLDALNMDTKLGERYSEFKTFLRHELDEARAEASAAARTQMQGEEAENQRDDSGKPIRSGAYKAFLEDVQARVGEIKKEELLDSIQYYEDKARNLLASNVQMFVFPSSEKELGELLEKTAAAQARGAGKSFVGILCDPAQWGEAITNPHIRVCPLNMQYLKTFLSAVIKNRDNQQLSIHSRDLFIYFDSFLPGNLPKWLGAFQTGGGEAMTKQSFTVFVSYDEDSLTQRRQYIKANTTTFQQIEQMSLVTSESFGDCMTK
;
A
#
# COMPACT_ATOMS: atom_id res chain seq x y z
N MET A 1 -62.90 79.77 -44.34
CA MET A 1 -63.07 78.75 -45.39
C MET A 1 -62.52 77.42 -44.87
N GLY A 2 -63.30 76.33 -44.95
CA GLY A 2 -62.91 74.92 -44.69
C GLY A 2 -62.43 74.57 -43.26
N LYS A 3 -63.25 74.19 -42.25
CA LYS A 3 -64.06 72.96 -42.05
C LYS A 3 -63.21 71.67 -42.23
N ARG A 4 -63.07 70.75 -41.27
CA ARG A 4 -64.00 70.21 -40.24
C ARG A 4 -63.26 69.69 -38.98
N GLY A 5 -63.81 69.98 -37.80
CA GLY A 5 -63.62 69.21 -36.54
C GLY A 5 -64.60 68.02 -36.47
N PRO A 6 -65.12 67.60 -35.29
CA PRO A 6 -64.92 68.16 -33.94
C PRO A 6 -64.86 67.14 -32.75
N ALA A 7 -64.54 67.70 -31.57
CA ALA A 7 -64.90 67.43 -30.16
C ALA A 7 -65.59 66.13 -29.68
N GLY A 8 -65.22 65.68 -28.46
CA GLY A 8 -66.06 64.84 -27.57
C GLY A 8 -65.33 64.24 -26.35
N ALA A 9 -65.93 64.36 -25.15
CA ALA A 9 -65.35 64.20 -23.81
C ALA A 9 -65.16 62.75 -23.24
N ALA A 10 -64.12 62.63 -22.40
CA ALA A 10 -63.97 61.94 -21.09
C ALA A 10 -64.38 60.44 -20.81
N ALA A 11 -63.35 59.69 -20.37
CA ALA A 11 -63.28 58.63 -19.32
C ALA A 11 -63.93 57.23 -19.55
N PRO A 12 -63.57 56.15 -18.79
CA PRO A 12 -62.26 55.67 -18.31
C PRO A 12 -62.05 54.15 -18.60
N LYS A 13 -60.92 53.70 -19.17
CA LYS A 13 -60.66 52.24 -19.39
C LYS A 13 -59.24 51.70 -19.12
N GLN A 14 -58.37 52.42 -18.40
CA GLN A 14 -56.97 51.98 -18.23
C GLN A 14 -56.58 51.40 -16.85
N LYS A 15 -57.47 51.38 -15.85
CA LYS A 15 -57.12 50.81 -14.52
C LYS A 15 -57.49 49.34 -14.30
N ALA A 16 -58.44 48.77 -15.06
CA ALA A 16 -58.82 47.36 -14.89
C ALA A 16 -57.85 46.38 -15.59
N ALA A 17 -57.29 46.76 -16.75
CA ALA A 17 -56.36 45.90 -17.49
C ALA A 17 -55.00 45.72 -16.79
N LYS A 18 -54.56 46.72 -16.01
CA LYS A 18 -53.28 46.66 -15.27
C LYS A 18 -53.36 45.87 -13.96
N ALA A 19 -54.57 45.69 -13.39
CA ALA A 19 -54.79 44.82 -12.24
C ALA A 19 -54.92 43.34 -12.64
N ALA A 20 -55.59 43.04 -13.76
CA ALA A 20 -55.69 41.68 -14.28
C ALA A 20 -54.34 41.13 -14.79
N ALA A 21 -53.51 41.97 -15.42
CA ALA A 21 -52.15 41.58 -15.84
C ALA A 21 -51.20 41.36 -14.64
N LYS A 22 -51.41 42.05 -13.52
CA LYS A 22 -50.60 41.87 -12.30
C LYS A 22 -51.04 40.65 -11.46
N ALA A 23 -52.31 40.24 -11.56
CA ALA A 23 -52.81 39.00 -10.96
C ALA A 23 -52.42 37.75 -11.77
N ALA A 24 -52.37 37.84 -13.11
CA ALA A 24 -51.90 36.74 -13.96
C ALA A 24 -50.37 36.56 -13.94
N ALA A 25 -49.60 37.64 -13.73
CA ALA A 25 -48.14 37.57 -13.54
C ALA A 25 -47.72 37.09 -12.13
N ALA A 26 -48.65 37.03 -11.17
CA ALA A 26 -48.41 36.47 -9.84
C ALA A 26 -48.68 34.95 -9.76
N ALA A 27 -49.22 34.35 -10.82
CA ALA A 27 -49.57 32.92 -10.88
C ALA A 27 -48.61 32.08 -11.76
N VAL A 28 -47.53 32.69 -12.28
CA VAL A 28 -46.46 31.99 -12.99
C VAL A 28 -45.20 32.12 -12.13
N PRO A 29 -44.61 31.02 -11.63
CA PRO A 29 -43.37 31.13 -10.86
C PRO A 29 -42.32 31.79 -11.74
N ALA A 30 -41.68 32.84 -11.22
CA ALA A 30 -40.59 33.52 -11.90
C ALA A 30 -39.54 32.49 -12.34
N ALA A 31 -39.06 32.58 -13.58
CA ALA A 31 -38.15 31.64 -14.25
C ALA A 31 -36.72 31.54 -13.63
N GLY A 32 -36.59 31.82 -12.34
CA GLY A 32 -35.39 31.66 -11.53
C GLY A 32 -35.70 31.44 -10.05
N SER A 33 -36.94 31.05 -9.68
CA SER A 33 -37.23 30.67 -8.30
C SER A 33 -36.62 29.29 -7.97
N PRO A 34 -36.19 29.04 -6.71
CA PRO A 34 -35.66 27.74 -6.28
C PRO A 34 -36.63 26.58 -6.57
N GLU A 35 -37.93 26.85 -6.47
CA GLU A 35 -39.01 25.89 -6.76
C GLU A 35 -39.11 25.58 -8.25
N ALA A 36 -38.95 26.55 -9.14
CA ALA A 36 -38.95 26.34 -10.59
C ALA A 36 -37.71 25.55 -11.07
N LEU A 37 -36.55 25.77 -10.44
CA LEU A 37 -35.32 25.01 -10.68
C LEU A 37 -35.40 23.57 -10.15
N ALA A 38 -36.04 23.37 -8.99
CA ALA A 38 -36.29 22.04 -8.43
C ALA A 38 -37.30 21.22 -9.24
N LEU A 39 -38.31 21.87 -9.83
CA LEU A 39 -39.34 21.26 -10.68
C LEU A 39 -38.87 20.93 -12.11
N ALA A 40 -37.74 21.50 -12.56
CA ALA A 40 -37.23 21.36 -13.93
C ALA A 40 -36.18 20.24 -14.12
N LEU A 41 -35.82 19.51 -13.06
CA LEU A 41 -34.84 18.40 -13.14
C LEU A 41 -35.47 17.20 -13.90
N PRO A 42 -34.99 16.86 -15.12
CA PRO A 42 -35.55 15.75 -15.89
C PRO A 42 -35.25 14.40 -15.23
N LEU A 43 -36.12 13.41 -15.47
CA LEU A 43 -35.84 11.99 -15.21
C LEU A 43 -34.51 11.59 -15.87
N GLN A 44 -33.62 11.03 -15.06
CA GLN A 44 -32.19 10.83 -15.27
C GLN A 44 -31.85 10.15 -16.61
N GLN A 45 -31.18 10.87 -17.52
CA GLN A 45 -30.26 10.22 -18.45
C GLN A 45 -28.92 10.02 -17.72
N PRO A 46 -28.30 8.82 -17.79
CA PRO A 46 -27.04 8.58 -17.11
C PRO A 46 -25.92 9.42 -17.75
N SER A 47 -25.40 10.40 -17.01
CA SER A 47 -24.15 11.07 -17.38
C SER A 47 -22.96 10.14 -17.18
N SER A 48 -21.82 10.44 -17.79
CA SER A 48 -20.60 9.63 -17.63
C SER A 48 -20.11 9.54 -16.17
N VAL A 49 -20.40 10.58 -15.36
CA VAL A 49 -20.10 10.63 -13.92
C VAL A 49 -20.93 9.60 -13.16
N ASN A 50 -22.21 9.44 -13.52
CA ASN A 50 -23.11 8.46 -12.89
C ASN A 50 -22.65 7.03 -13.15
N ALA A 51 -22.24 6.72 -14.39
CA ALA A 51 -21.80 5.37 -14.75
C ALA A 51 -20.58 4.90 -13.93
N GLN A 52 -19.64 5.79 -13.66
CA GLN A 52 -18.43 5.47 -12.90
C GLN A 52 -18.74 5.16 -11.42
N ALA A 53 -19.53 6.01 -10.76
CA ALA A 53 -19.90 5.80 -9.36
C ALA A 53 -20.75 4.53 -9.17
N LEU A 54 -21.68 4.28 -10.10
CA LEU A 54 -22.47 3.05 -10.11
C LEU A 54 -21.60 1.80 -10.23
N THR A 55 -20.54 1.85 -11.05
CA THR A 55 -19.59 0.73 -11.21
C THR A 55 -18.82 0.47 -9.92
N LEU A 56 -18.36 1.52 -9.23
CA LEU A 56 -17.67 1.40 -7.93
C LEU A 56 -18.59 0.83 -6.85
N ASN A 57 -19.82 1.35 -6.79
CA ASN A 57 -20.82 0.92 -5.82
C ASN A 57 -21.31 -0.51 -6.08
N GLY A 58 -21.31 -0.98 -7.33
CA GLY A 58 -21.80 -2.31 -7.70
C GLY A 58 -21.09 -3.45 -6.96
N LYS A 59 -19.75 -3.36 -6.79
CA LYS A 59 -19.01 -4.36 -6.01
C LYS A 59 -19.41 -4.36 -4.53
N ILE A 60 -19.56 -3.18 -3.95
CA ILE A 60 -19.94 -3.02 -2.54
C ILE A 60 -21.35 -3.56 -2.30
N TRP A 61 -22.30 -3.24 -3.19
CA TRP A 61 -23.67 -3.75 -3.10
C TRP A 61 -23.76 -5.27 -3.29
N ALA A 62 -22.96 -5.84 -4.19
CA ALA A 62 -22.90 -7.29 -4.35
C ALA A 62 -22.44 -7.98 -3.06
N THR A 63 -21.37 -7.47 -2.43
CA THR A 63 -20.91 -7.97 -1.13
C THR A 63 -21.96 -7.78 -0.02
N HIS A 64 -22.66 -6.65 0.00
CA HIS A 64 -23.73 -6.39 0.95
C HIS A 64 -24.88 -7.39 0.85
N LEU A 65 -25.36 -7.64 -0.37
CA LEU A 65 -26.46 -8.58 -0.60
C LEU A 65 -26.07 -10.00 -0.19
N GLU A 66 -24.82 -10.39 -0.43
CA GLU A 66 -24.29 -11.66 0.04
C GLU A 66 -24.24 -11.72 1.57
N ASN A 67 -23.78 -10.65 2.24
CA ASN A 67 -23.79 -10.58 3.70
C ASN A 67 -25.20 -10.68 4.29
N VAL A 68 -26.18 -9.99 3.69
CA VAL A 68 -27.58 -10.09 4.08
C VAL A 68 -28.11 -11.51 3.88
N ARG A 69 -27.75 -12.19 2.78
CA ARG A 69 -28.15 -13.57 2.49
C ARG A 69 -27.61 -14.54 3.54
N VAL A 70 -26.29 -14.52 3.78
CA VAL A 70 -25.62 -15.38 4.77
C VAL A 70 -26.20 -15.17 6.16
N PHE A 71 -26.39 -13.92 6.58
CA PHE A 71 -27.02 -13.63 7.86
C PHE A 71 -28.44 -14.20 7.97
N LYS A 72 -29.28 -14.03 6.94
CA LYS A 72 -30.65 -14.56 6.94
C LYS A 72 -30.68 -16.09 7.05
N GLU A 73 -29.85 -16.78 6.27
CA GLU A 73 -29.83 -18.25 6.22
C GLU A 73 -29.41 -18.89 7.54
N GLN A 74 -28.50 -18.24 8.30
CA GLN A 74 -27.97 -18.78 9.55
C GLN A 74 -28.72 -18.30 10.79
N ALA A 75 -29.20 -17.05 10.80
CA ALA A 75 -29.85 -16.48 11.97
C ALA A 75 -31.32 -16.89 12.11
N VAL A 76 -31.98 -17.20 10.99
CA VAL A 76 -33.43 -17.46 10.96
C VAL A 76 -33.67 -18.97 10.90
N SER A 77 -34.16 -19.57 11.99
CA SER A 77 -34.74 -20.90 11.91
C SER A 77 -36.02 -20.87 11.07
N GLU A 78 -36.34 -21.98 10.39
CA GLU A 78 -37.50 -22.10 9.49
C GLU A 78 -38.86 -21.71 10.13
N ASP A 79 -38.93 -21.58 11.46
CA ASP A 79 -40.14 -21.27 12.22
C ASP A 79 -40.43 -19.77 12.45
N LEU A 80 -39.54 -18.83 12.08
CA LEU A 80 -39.79 -17.38 12.18
C LEU A 80 -40.34 -16.81 10.85
N VAL A 81 -41.46 -17.35 10.40
CA VAL A 81 -42.09 -17.06 9.08
C VAL A 81 -42.59 -15.61 8.93
N GLN A 82 -42.60 -14.79 9.99
CA GLN A 82 -42.73 -13.33 9.86
C GLN A 82 -41.85 -12.64 10.89
N MET A 83 -40.70 -12.12 10.45
CA MET A 83 -39.80 -11.32 11.26
C MET A 83 -40.47 -10.00 11.68
N LYS A 84 -41.26 -10.05 12.74
CA LYS A 84 -41.89 -8.90 13.39
C LYS A 84 -40.99 -8.40 14.53
N PRO A 85 -40.95 -7.08 14.77
CA PRO A 85 -40.20 -6.53 15.88
C PRO A 85 -40.67 -7.11 17.21
N LEU A 86 -39.73 -7.40 18.11
CA LEU A 86 -40.02 -7.90 19.45
C LEU A 86 -40.46 -6.75 20.37
N ASP A 87 -41.52 -6.97 21.15
CA ASP A 87 -42.10 -5.99 22.07
C ASP A 87 -41.33 -5.92 23.40
N ARG A 88 -40.02 -5.61 23.34
CA ARG A 88 -39.10 -5.68 24.49
C ARG A 88 -38.31 -4.39 24.77
N SER A 89 -38.62 -3.29 24.08
CA SER A 89 -37.89 -2.01 24.22
C SER A 89 -38.78 -0.87 24.72
N PHE A 90 -38.17 0.25 25.14
CA PHE A 90 -38.87 1.48 25.51
C PHE A 90 -39.58 2.19 24.33
N ALA A 91 -39.32 1.77 23.09
CA ALA A 91 -39.93 2.31 21.88
C ALA A 91 -41.04 1.38 21.34
N GLN A 92 -42.12 1.97 20.81
CA GLN A 92 -43.25 1.25 20.27
C GLN A 92 -42.90 0.59 18.93
N VAL A 93 -43.32 -0.67 18.74
CA VAL A 93 -43.28 -1.36 17.45
C VAL A 93 -44.11 -0.58 16.42
N PHE A 94 -43.66 -0.53 15.17
CA PHE A 94 -44.38 0.16 14.10
C PHE A 94 -45.87 -0.25 14.04
N ASP A 95 -46.74 0.74 14.16
CA ASP A 95 -48.18 0.62 13.99
C ASP A 95 -48.65 1.60 12.90
N GLU A 96 -49.36 1.09 11.90
CA GLU A 96 -49.76 1.88 10.73
C GLU A 96 -50.69 3.04 11.09
N ASN A 97 -51.61 2.85 12.04
CA ASN A 97 -52.58 3.87 12.43
C ASN A 97 -51.88 5.00 13.21
N ALA A 98 -51.07 4.64 14.20
CA ALA A 98 -50.27 5.60 14.97
C ALA A 98 -49.27 6.35 14.07
N ALA A 99 -48.67 5.66 13.10
CA ALA A 99 -47.79 6.28 12.11
C ALA A 99 -48.54 7.31 11.26
N LEU A 100 -49.71 6.98 10.72
CA LEU A 100 -50.50 7.91 9.89
C LEU A 100 -50.93 9.15 10.68
N GLU A 101 -51.30 9.01 11.96
CA GLU A 101 -51.66 10.13 12.81
C GLU A 101 -50.46 11.05 13.10
N SER A 102 -49.33 10.46 13.50
CA SER A 102 -48.10 11.20 13.83
C SER A 102 -47.50 11.88 12.58
N LEU A 103 -47.48 11.19 11.45
CA LEU A 103 -46.94 11.73 10.19
C LEU A 103 -47.81 12.90 9.66
N LYS A 104 -49.13 12.86 9.86
CA LYS A 104 -50.01 13.98 9.52
C LYS A 104 -49.82 15.20 10.42
N ARG A 105 -49.60 14.97 11.72
CA ARG A 105 -49.47 16.04 12.72
C ARG A 105 -48.09 16.69 12.67
N ASP A 106 -47.04 15.88 12.74
CA ASP A 106 -45.66 16.32 13.01
C ASP A 106 -44.72 16.07 11.82
N GLY A 107 -45.19 15.37 10.76
CA GLY A 107 -44.36 14.97 9.61
C GLY A 107 -43.32 13.89 9.94
N LYS A 108 -43.35 13.35 11.15
CA LYS A 108 -42.35 12.44 11.72
C LYS A 108 -43.00 11.39 12.62
N TYR A 109 -42.40 10.20 12.69
CA TYR A 109 -42.82 9.12 13.59
C TYR A 109 -41.62 8.26 14.01
N MET A 110 -41.43 8.06 15.31
CA MET A 110 -40.38 7.19 15.85
C MET A 110 -40.96 5.84 16.24
N CYS A 111 -40.36 4.75 15.79
CA CYS A 111 -40.82 3.39 16.08
C CYS A 111 -39.70 2.36 15.97
N LEU A 112 -39.98 1.11 16.32
CA LEU A 112 -39.12 -0.04 15.99
C LEU A 112 -39.59 -0.72 14.71
N ILE A 113 -38.64 -1.04 13.83
CA ILE A 113 -38.88 -1.90 12.66
C ILE A 113 -37.85 -3.02 12.60
N ASN A 114 -38.15 -4.02 11.78
CA ASN A 114 -37.17 -4.97 11.31
C ASN A 114 -36.31 -4.32 10.20
N LEU A 115 -34.99 -4.33 10.36
CA LEU A 115 -34.04 -3.75 9.42
C LEU A 115 -34.16 -4.35 8.00
N LEU A 116 -34.63 -5.60 7.89
CA LEU A 116 -34.88 -6.29 6.63
C LEU A 116 -36.16 -5.81 5.90
N TRP A 117 -36.95 -4.93 6.52
CA TRP A 117 -38.02 -4.23 5.81
C TRP A 117 -37.49 -3.13 4.89
N LEU A 118 -36.24 -2.70 5.09
CA LEU A 118 -35.56 -1.77 4.20
C LEU A 118 -35.19 -2.45 2.88
N ASP A 119 -35.28 -1.69 1.79
CA ASP A 119 -34.69 -2.07 0.51
C ASP A 119 -33.16 -2.06 0.64
N GLN A 120 -32.57 -3.26 0.61
CA GLN A 120 -31.13 -3.47 0.78
C GLN A 120 -30.32 -3.07 -0.46
N THR A 121 -30.99 -2.76 -1.57
CA THR A 121 -30.38 -2.25 -2.81
C THR A 121 -30.55 -0.74 -2.97
N TRP A 122 -31.41 -0.13 -2.14
CA TRP A 122 -31.69 1.28 -2.22
C TRP A 122 -30.52 2.13 -1.68
N SER A 123 -30.19 3.16 -2.45
CA SER A 123 -29.34 4.27 -2.05
C SER A 123 -30.07 5.56 -2.40
N PRO A 124 -30.15 6.56 -1.48
CA PRO A 124 -30.65 7.89 -1.83
C PRO A 124 -29.68 8.64 -2.77
N THR A 125 -28.42 8.23 -2.84
CA THR A 125 -27.37 8.89 -3.64
C THR A 125 -26.51 7.89 -4.43
N PRO A 126 -27.10 7.09 -5.35
CA PRO A 126 -26.41 6.01 -6.04
C PRO A 126 -25.23 6.47 -6.93
N GLN A 127 -25.25 7.75 -7.33
CA GLN A 127 -24.23 8.46 -8.09
C GLN A 127 -22.95 8.85 -7.29
N ILE A 128 -22.93 8.63 -5.97
CA ILE A 128 -21.80 8.99 -5.12
C ILE A 128 -21.10 7.70 -4.68
N PRO A 129 -19.77 7.58 -4.86
CA PRO A 129 -19.04 6.41 -4.39
C PRO A 129 -19.18 6.21 -2.88
N ILE A 130 -19.50 5.00 -2.46
CA ILE A 130 -19.58 4.62 -1.04
C ILE A 130 -18.17 4.55 -0.45
N ASN A 131 -17.96 5.16 0.72
CA ASN A 131 -16.67 5.10 1.39
C ASN A 131 -16.52 3.77 2.15
N LYS A 132 -15.84 2.79 1.54
CA LYS A 132 -15.56 1.49 2.18
C LYS A 132 -14.80 1.66 3.50
N GLY A 133 -13.89 2.62 3.60
CA GLY A 133 -13.16 2.88 4.84
C GLY A 133 -14.06 3.33 5.99
N ALA A 134 -15.11 4.11 5.69
CA ALA A 134 -16.11 4.47 6.69
C ALA A 134 -16.91 3.24 7.16
N VAL A 135 -17.25 2.29 6.27
CA VAL A 135 -17.87 1.01 6.65
C VAL A 135 -17.00 0.27 7.67
N GLU A 136 -15.70 0.15 7.40
CA GLU A 136 -14.76 -0.52 8.31
C GLU A 136 -14.61 0.20 9.66
N GLN A 137 -14.57 1.53 9.65
CA GLN A 137 -14.47 2.33 10.87
C GLN A 137 -15.73 2.21 11.74
N ILE A 138 -16.91 2.27 11.12
CA ILE A 138 -18.21 2.05 11.79
C ILE A 138 -18.26 0.63 12.36
N LYS A 139 -17.85 -0.36 11.57
CA LYS A 139 -17.80 -1.76 11.98
C LYS A 139 -16.92 -1.92 13.22
N THR A 140 -15.72 -1.36 13.19
CA THR A 140 -14.75 -1.47 14.29
C THR A 140 -15.20 -0.68 15.53
N HIS A 141 -15.82 0.49 15.34
CA HIS A 141 -16.19 1.38 16.45
C HIS A 141 -17.48 0.96 17.17
N TRP A 142 -18.53 0.56 16.43
CA TRP A 142 -19.85 0.26 17.00
C TRP A 142 -20.25 -1.21 16.91
N PHE A 143 -19.74 -1.95 15.93
CA PHE A 143 -20.15 -3.32 15.64
C PHE A 143 -19.06 -4.36 15.88
N ALA A 144 -18.07 -4.04 16.73
CA ALA A 144 -17.08 -5.00 17.20
C ALA A 144 -17.71 -6.15 18.02
N GLN A 145 -18.89 -5.89 18.60
CA GLN A 145 -19.76 -6.85 19.29
C GLN A 145 -21.21 -6.60 18.86
N PRO A 146 -22.14 -7.55 19.07
CA PRO A 146 -23.56 -7.34 18.79
C PRO A 146 -24.08 -6.03 19.39
N CYS A 147 -24.53 -5.12 18.54
CA CYS A 147 -25.03 -3.81 18.92
C CYS A 147 -26.14 -3.35 17.97
N GLY A 148 -27.09 -2.59 18.51
CA GLY A 148 -28.18 -1.99 17.75
C GLY A 148 -27.78 -0.70 17.04
N MET A 149 -28.71 -0.16 16.25
CA MET A 149 -28.50 1.07 15.47
C MET A 149 -28.90 2.35 16.23
N GLU A 150 -29.03 2.28 17.56
CA GLU A 150 -29.54 3.36 18.41
C GLU A 150 -28.70 4.64 18.30
N SER A 151 -27.38 4.48 18.22
CA SER A 151 -26.44 5.61 18.09
C SER A 151 -26.37 6.21 16.69
N GLN A 152 -26.94 5.56 15.67
CA GLN A 152 -26.84 5.97 14.26
C GLN A 152 -28.16 6.46 13.64
N GLN A 153 -29.22 6.57 14.45
CA GLN A 153 -30.58 7.01 14.08
C GLN A 153 -30.95 6.74 12.61
N VAL A 154 -31.33 5.50 12.32
CA VAL A 154 -31.79 5.11 10.99
C VAL A 154 -33.05 5.90 10.64
N THR A 155 -33.05 6.54 9.48
CA THR A 155 -34.16 7.39 9.03
C THR A 155 -34.73 6.84 7.72
N VAL A 156 -36.05 6.72 7.64
CA VAL A 156 -36.81 6.23 6.48
C VAL A 156 -37.64 7.35 5.88
N GLY A 157 -37.62 7.47 4.56
CA GLY A 157 -38.43 8.44 3.82
C GLY A 157 -39.70 7.81 3.30
N ILE A 158 -40.84 8.46 3.55
CA ILE A 158 -42.14 8.13 2.94
C ILE A 158 -42.56 9.29 2.05
N LEU A 159 -42.95 9.00 0.81
CA LEU A 159 -43.41 10.03 -0.12
C LEU A 159 -44.74 10.60 0.34
N LYS A 160 -44.94 11.90 0.14
CA LYS A 160 -46.20 12.57 0.46
C LYS A 160 -47.40 11.91 -0.23
N GLN A 161 -47.21 11.45 -1.46
CA GLN A 161 -48.23 10.70 -2.21
C GLN A 161 -48.64 9.39 -1.50
N GLU A 162 -47.68 8.65 -0.94
CA GLU A 162 -47.92 7.39 -0.20
C GLU A 162 -48.66 7.66 1.12
N MET A 163 -48.31 8.76 1.80
CA MET A 163 -49.01 9.22 3.00
C MET A 163 -50.45 9.67 2.66
N ASP A 164 -50.64 10.40 1.56
CA ASP A 164 -51.96 10.88 1.12
C ASP A 164 -52.88 9.72 0.71
N SER A 165 -52.33 8.67 0.09
CA SER A 165 -53.06 7.42 -0.20
C SER A 165 -53.27 6.52 1.02
N LYS A 166 -52.71 6.86 2.19
CA LYS A 166 -52.73 6.06 3.42
C LYS A 166 -52.16 4.65 3.21
N THR A 167 -51.18 4.50 2.35
CA THR A 167 -50.55 3.21 2.04
C THR A 167 -49.08 3.25 2.40
N PHE A 168 -48.61 2.26 3.17
CA PHE A 168 -47.18 2.09 3.44
C PHE A 168 -46.52 1.16 2.42
N PRO A 169 -45.20 1.31 2.17
CA PRO A 169 -44.47 0.40 1.29
C PRO A 169 -44.47 -1.03 1.84
N ALA A 170 -44.40 -2.02 0.94
CA ALA A 170 -44.29 -3.42 1.32
C ALA A 170 -42.96 -3.69 2.06
N SER A 171 -42.93 -4.70 2.93
CA SER A 171 -41.68 -5.14 3.58
C SER A 171 -40.61 -5.46 2.53
N GLY A 172 -39.41 -4.95 2.74
CA GLY A 172 -38.27 -5.07 1.83
C GLY A 172 -38.19 -3.97 0.78
N THR A 173 -39.12 -3.01 0.77
CA THR A 173 -39.15 -1.88 -0.19
C THR A 173 -39.02 -0.52 0.47
N TRP A 174 -38.79 -0.47 1.80
CA TRP A 174 -38.71 0.79 2.53
C TRP A 174 -37.42 1.53 2.19
N LYS A 175 -37.54 2.81 1.84
CA LYS A 175 -36.42 3.64 1.36
C LYS A 175 -35.79 4.40 2.51
N ARG A 176 -34.55 4.07 2.86
CA ARG A 176 -33.78 4.81 3.86
C ARG A 176 -33.21 6.12 3.32
N LEU A 177 -33.04 7.08 4.22
CA LEU A 177 -32.39 8.38 4.02
C LEU A 177 -31.07 8.49 4.78
N SER A 178 -30.89 7.69 5.84
CA SER A 178 -29.62 7.63 6.58
C SER A 178 -28.49 7.04 5.72
N ALA A 179 -27.24 7.30 6.13
CA ALA A 179 -26.04 6.87 5.42
C ALA A 179 -26.01 5.35 5.13
N GLU A 180 -25.55 5.01 3.93
CA GLU A 180 -25.32 3.67 3.40
C GLU A 180 -24.41 2.87 4.33
N GLU A 181 -23.31 3.52 4.74
CA GLU A 181 -22.17 2.91 5.42
C GLU A 181 -22.57 2.25 6.74
N SER A 182 -23.58 2.80 7.44
CA SER A 182 -24.13 2.27 8.68
C SER A 182 -24.75 0.88 8.53
N ILE A 183 -25.58 0.70 7.50
CA ILE A 183 -26.29 -0.56 7.25
C ILE A 183 -25.34 -1.60 6.67
N LEU A 184 -24.44 -1.18 5.78
CA LEU A 184 -23.37 -2.02 5.24
C LEU A 184 -22.52 -2.61 6.37
N ALA A 185 -22.08 -1.77 7.32
CA ALA A 185 -21.24 -2.20 8.43
C ALA A 185 -21.96 -3.17 9.38
N PHE A 186 -23.24 -2.93 9.66
CA PHE A 186 -24.06 -3.82 10.49
C PHE A 186 -24.12 -5.23 9.89
N PHE A 187 -24.52 -5.34 8.62
CA PHE A 187 -24.66 -6.66 7.97
C PHE A 187 -23.31 -7.33 7.70
N GLU A 188 -22.23 -6.57 7.50
CA GLU A 188 -20.89 -7.14 7.41
C GLU A 188 -20.44 -7.78 8.74
N ALA A 189 -20.65 -7.10 9.88
CA ALA A 189 -20.37 -7.66 11.20
C ALA A 189 -21.24 -8.88 11.52
N ALA A 190 -22.55 -8.78 11.25
CA ALA A 190 -23.50 -9.86 11.52
C ALA A 190 -23.26 -11.09 10.63
N SER A 191 -22.92 -10.89 9.36
CA SER A 191 -22.53 -11.95 8.42
C SER A 191 -21.24 -12.66 8.86
N ALA A 192 -20.25 -11.91 9.33
CA ALA A 192 -19.00 -12.49 9.84
C ALA A 192 -19.24 -13.41 11.06
N GLU A 193 -20.22 -13.08 11.92
CA GLU A 193 -20.62 -13.95 13.02
C GLU A 193 -21.43 -15.16 12.53
N ALA A 194 -22.34 -14.96 11.57
CA ALA A 194 -23.11 -16.03 10.93
C ALA A 194 -22.20 -17.10 10.27
N ALA A 195 -21.11 -16.67 9.63
CA ALA A 195 -20.13 -17.58 9.04
C ALA A 195 -19.46 -18.47 10.09
N LYS A 196 -19.13 -17.94 11.28
CA LYS A 196 -18.55 -18.75 12.37
C LYS A 196 -19.55 -19.80 12.88
N VAL A 197 -20.83 -19.46 12.96
CA VAL A 197 -21.88 -20.41 13.37
C VAL A 197 -22.01 -21.54 12.35
N ALA A 198 -21.93 -21.23 11.06
CA ALA A 198 -21.90 -22.25 10.00
C ALA A 198 -20.69 -23.20 10.12
N GLU A 199 -19.57 -22.73 10.69
CA GLU A 199 -18.38 -23.53 11.00
C GLU A 199 -18.47 -24.30 12.34
N GLY A 200 -19.59 -24.21 13.05
CA GLY A 200 -19.87 -24.95 14.29
C GLY A 200 -19.64 -24.15 15.59
N ALA A 201 -19.48 -22.83 15.52
CA ALA A 201 -19.46 -21.98 16.72
C ALA A 201 -20.85 -21.84 17.38
N SER A 202 -20.89 -21.32 18.60
CA SER A 202 -22.15 -21.05 19.31
C SER A 202 -22.95 -19.93 18.63
N ASP A 203 -24.27 -20.12 18.52
CA ASP A 203 -25.22 -19.18 17.92
C ASP A 203 -25.62 -18.00 18.82
N LEU A 204 -25.12 -17.94 20.06
CA LEU A 204 -25.55 -16.94 21.05
C LEU A 204 -25.36 -15.50 20.59
N LEU A 205 -24.21 -15.18 20.00
CA LEU A 205 -23.92 -13.84 19.47
C LEU A 205 -24.74 -13.55 18.21
N LEU A 206 -24.99 -14.56 17.38
CA LEU A 206 -25.83 -14.43 16.20
C LEU A 206 -27.29 -14.13 16.57
N GLN A 207 -27.83 -14.74 17.62
CA GLN A 207 -29.16 -14.44 18.14
C GLN A 207 -29.26 -13.01 18.70
N GLN A 208 -28.18 -12.47 19.29
CA GLN A 208 -28.13 -11.06 19.69
C GLN A 208 -28.17 -10.12 18.48
N TRP A 209 -27.41 -10.43 17.42
CA TRP A 209 -27.50 -9.70 16.15
C TRP A 209 -28.90 -9.73 15.54
N LEU A 210 -29.56 -10.89 15.57
CA LEU A 210 -30.94 -11.03 15.12
C LEU A 210 -31.89 -10.14 15.93
N ASN A 211 -31.79 -10.15 17.26
CA ASN A 211 -32.61 -9.29 18.10
C ASN A 211 -32.44 -7.81 17.74
N HIS A 212 -31.20 -7.33 17.60
CA HIS A 212 -30.93 -5.94 17.18
C HIS A 212 -31.45 -5.62 15.77
N CYS A 213 -31.41 -6.59 14.85
CA CYS A 213 -31.97 -6.45 13.51
C CYS A 213 -33.52 -6.30 13.56
N LEU A 214 -34.17 -7.05 14.44
CA LEU A 214 -35.64 -7.05 14.59
C LEU A 214 -36.16 -5.84 15.37
N THR A 215 -35.37 -5.28 16.29
CA THR A 215 -35.77 -4.13 17.13
C THR A 215 -35.01 -2.87 16.77
N CYS A 216 -34.81 -2.58 15.48
CA CYS A 216 -34.09 -1.38 15.05
C CYS A 216 -34.95 -0.13 15.27
N PRO A 217 -34.50 0.85 16.07
CA PRO A 217 -35.19 2.13 16.18
C PRO A 217 -35.03 2.95 14.90
N VAL A 218 -36.13 3.48 14.39
CA VAL A 218 -36.16 4.30 13.17
C VAL A 218 -36.99 5.56 13.32
N LEU A 219 -36.55 6.61 12.64
CA LEU A 219 -37.32 7.82 12.39
C LEU A 219 -37.93 7.75 10.99
N ILE A 220 -39.25 7.70 10.90
CA ILE A 220 -39.97 7.85 9.63
C ILE A 220 -40.25 9.33 9.40
N ARG A 221 -39.95 9.83 8.19
CA ARG A 221 -40.14 11.23 7.79
C ARG A 221 -40.88 11.32 6.45
N VAL A 222 -41.83 12.24 6.36
CA VAL A 222 -42.52 12.55 5.10
C VAL A 222 -41.64 13.46 4.24
N VAL A 223 -41.50 13.11 2.97
CA VAL A 223 -40.76 13.85 1.93
C VAL A 223 -41.65 14.10 0.72
N SER A 224 -41.44 15.20 -0.01
CA SER A 224 -42.33 15.57 -1.12
C SER A 224 -42.27 14.59 -2.29
N ASP A 225 -41.05 14.23 -2.68
CA ASP A 225 -40.73 13.45 -3.87
C ASP A 225 -39.36 12.77 -3.71
N VAL A 226 -38.94 12.02 -4.74
CA VAL A 226 -37.67 11.29 -4.76
C VAL A 226 -36.46 12.22 -4.80
N ASN A 227 -36.55 13.40 -5.42
CA ASN A 227 -35.44 14.36 -5.41
C ASN A 227 -35.25 14.94 -4.01
N GLU A 228 -36.34 15.16 -3.28
CA GLU A 228 -36.29 15.61 -1.89
C GLU A 228 -35.76 14.51 -0.95
N MET A 229 -35.93 13.22 -1.27
CA MET A 229 -35.24 12.14 -0.55
C MET A 229 -33.71 12.32 -0.62
N GLU A 230 -33.17 12.66 -1.79
CA GLU A 230 -31.75 12.91 -1.96
C GLU A 230 -31.30 14.07 -1.06
N TRP A 231 -31.97 15.22 -1.13
CA TRP A 231 -31.63 16.40 -0.31
C TRP A 231 -31.77 16.13 1.19
N ALA A 232 -32.81 15.41 1.61
CA ALA A 232 -32.99 15.02 3.00
C ALA A 232 -31.87 14.11 3.50
N ALA A 233 -31.44 13.13 2.69
CA ALA A 233 -30.29 12.28 3.00
C ALA A 233 -28.98 13.08 3.13
N GLN A 234 -28.80 14.09 2.28
CA GLN A 234 -27.65 14.99 2.35
C GLN A 234 -27.63 15.82 3.61
N GLN A 235 -28.78 16.40 3.99
CA GLN A 235 -28.90 17.16 5.24
C GLN A 235 -28.62 16.27 6.45
N LEU A 236 -29.11 15.03 6.48
CA LEU A 236 -28.83 14.09 7.59
C LEU A 236 -27.34 13.82 7.75
N ARG A 237 -26.60 13.61 6.66
CA ARG A 237 -25.13 13.45 6.72
C ARG A 237 -24.43 14.71 7.22
N GLU A 238 -24.92 15.89 6.86
CA GLU A 238 -24.37 17.17 7.31
C GLU A 238 -24.65 17.44 8.80
N ASP A 239 -25.83 17.05 9.29
CA ASP A 239 -26.21 17.14 10.69
C ASP A 239 -25.36 16.19 11.57
N MET A 240 -24.90 15.07 11.02
CA MET A 240 -24.05 14.07 11.67
C MET A 240 -22.55 14.43 11.70
N THR A 241 -22.15 15.69 11.42
CA THR A 241 -20.75 16.14 11.39
C THR A 241 -19.97 16.01 12.72
N GLN A 242 -20.60 15.57 13.81
CA GLN A 242 -19.90 15.14 15.02
C GLN A 242 -19.20 13.78 14.86
N LEU A 243 -19.69 12.93 13.95
CA LEU A 243 -19.14 11.63 13.60
C LEU A 243 -18.33 11.77 12.31
N SER A 244 -17.05 12.11 12.46
CA SER A 244 -16.16 12.52 11.34
C SER A 244 -16.09 11.51 10.20
N PHE A 245 -16.27 10.22 10.46
CA PHE A 245 -16.22 9.15 9.44
C PHE A 245 -17.50 9.02 8.60
N LEU A 246 -18.63 9.60 9.02
CA LEU A 246 -19.88 9.64 8.22
C LEU A 246 -20.01 10.92 7.37
N GLN A 247 -19.13 11.89 7.59
CA GLN A 247 -19.07 13.10 6.78
C GLN A 247 -18.65 12.74 5.34
N ARG A 248 -19.22 13.45 4.36
CA ARG A 248 -18.82 13.27 2.97
C ARG A 248 -17.36 13.66 2.75
N THR A 249 -16.60 12.76 2.13
CA THR A 249 -15.22 13.04 1.72
C THR A 249 -15.19 14.09 0.59
N PRO A 250 -14.06 14.76 0.36
CA PRO A 250 -13.91 15.69 -0.76
C PRO A 250 -14.29 15.06 -2.10
N THR A 251 -13.88 13.80 -2.34
CA THR A 251 -14.26 13.06 -3.55
C THR A 251 -15.78 12.91 -3.67
N GLN A 252 -16.46 12.44 -2.62
CA GLN A 252 -17.92 12.30 -2.61
C GLN A 252 -18.64 13.63 -2.88
N ARG A 253 -18.10 14.74 -2.34
CA ARG A 253 -18.65 16.08 -2.57
C ARG A 253 -18.48 16.56 -4.01
N ILE A 254 -17.35 16.22 -4.66
CA ILE A 254 -17.14 16.53 -6.08
C ILE A 254 -18.16 15.76 -6.93
N PHE A 255 -18.36 14.46 -6.69
CA PHE A 255 -19.36 13.66 -7.40
C PHE A 255 -20.77 14.26 -7.26
N ASP A 256 -21.18 14.61 -6.04
CA ASP A 256 -22.48 15.25 -5.76
C ASP A 256 -22.70 16.54 -6.57
N VAL A 257 -21.74 17.47 -6.49
CA VAL A 257 -21.85 18.77 -7.15
C VAL A 257 -21.80 18.64 -8.68
N MET A 258 -20.94 17.76 -9.20
CA MET A 258 -20.81 17.54 -10.64
C MET A 258 -22.07 16.88 -11.22
N GLN A 259 -22.66 15.94 -10.50
CA GLN A 259 -23.92 15.36 -10.91
C GLN A 259 -25.04 16.41 -10.95
N LYS A 260 -25.18 17.25 -9.91
CA LYS A 260 -26.22 18.29 -9.91
C LYS A 260 -26.02 19.34 -10.99
N ARG A 261 -24.75 19.69 -11.29
CA ARG A 261 -24.41 20.50 -12.46
C ARG A 261 -24.94 19.87 -13.74
N ASP A 262 -24.65 18.58 -13.94
CA ASP A 262 -25.08 17.85 -15.14
C ASP A 262 -26.61 17.77 -15.23
N SER A 263 -27.31 17.56 -14.10
CA SER A 263 -28.77 17.54 -14.03
C SER A 263 -29.43 18.90 -14.31
N MET A 264 -28.78 20.02 -14.00
CA MET A 264 -29.26 21.35 -14.35
C MET A 264 -29.12 21.65 -15.85
N GLY A 265 -28.24 20.93 -16.56
CA GLY A 265 -28.04 21.06 -17.99
C GLY A 265 -27.79 22.50 -18.43
N VAL A 266 -28.61 22.98 -19.37
CA VAL A 266 -28.48 24.34 -19.96
C VAL A 266 -28.81 25.46 -18.95
N SER A 267 -29.53 25.15 -17.88
CA SER A 267 -29.89 26.09 -16.81
C SER A 267 -28.76 26.32 -15.80
N TYR A 268 -27.63 25.63 -15.97
CA TYR A 268 -26.50 25.74 -15.05
C TYR A 268 -25.81 27.11 -15.12
N THR A 269 -25.75 27.76 -13.96
CA THR A 269 -24.76 28.80 -13.66
C THR A 269 -24.14 28.50 -12.29
N PRO A 270 -22.86 28.86 -12.05
CA PRO A 270 -22.26 28.69 -10.72
C PRO A 270 -23.10 29.31 -9.59
N GLU A 271 -23.72 30.46 -9.85
CA GLU A 271 -24.56 31.18 -8.89
C GLU A 271 -25.86 30.46 -8.59
N SER A 272 -26.54 29.91 -9.61
CA SER A 272 -27.79 29.16 -9.42
C SER A 272 -27.58 27.87 -8.64
N LEU A 273 -26.46 27.16 -8.88
CA LEU A 273 -26.12 25.97 -8.10
C LEU A 273 -25.80 26.32 -6.64
N ILE A 274 -25.06 27.40 -6.38
CA ILE A 274 -24.79 27.87 -5.01
C ILE A 274 -26.08 28.25 -4.29
N GLN A 275 -27.00 28.96 -4.97
CA GLN A 275 -28.31 29.31 -4.41
C GLN A 275 -29.16 28.06 -4.11
N LEU A 276 -29.15 27.07 -5.00
CA LEU A 276 -29.86 25.81 -4.79
C LEU A 276 -29.36 25.11 -3.51
N TYR A 277 -28.04 24.94 -3.37
CA TYR A 277 -27.46 24.36 -2.16
C TYR A 277 -27.76 25.19 -0.90
N SER A 278 -27.67 26.51 -0.98
CA SER A 278 -27.97 27.39 0.17
C SER A 278 -29.44 27.34 0.60
N SER A 279 -30.35 27.03 -0.33
CA SER A 279 -31.79 26.89 -0.06
C SER A 279 -32.18 25.52 0.48
N LYS A 280 -31.41 24.48 0.17
CA LYS A 280 -31.73 23.07 0.48
C LYS A 280 -30.90 22.48 1.61
N ILE A 281 -29.69 22.97 1.84
CA ILE A 281 -28.76 22.42 2.84
C ILE A 281 -28.26 23.51 3.77
N HIS A 282 -28.35 23.23 5.07
CA HIS A 282 -27.68 23.99 6.11
C HIS A 282 -26.31 23.37 6.38
N LEU A 283 -25.27 23.91 5.75
CA LEU A 283 -23.89 23.45 5.90
C LEU A 283 -23.37 23.71 7.33
N SER A 284 -22.76 22.69 7.91
CA SER A 284 -22.02 22.74 9.17
C SER A 284 -20.81 23.66 9.05
N ALA A 285 -20.41 24.27 10.18
CA ALA A 285 -19.23 25.13 10.23
C ALA A 285 -17.92 24.39 9.90
N LYS A 286 -17.89 23.05 10.07
CA LYS A 286 -16.75 22.19 9.76
C LYS A 286 -16.65 21.84 8.27
N SER A 287 -17.73 21.96 7.51
CA SER A 287 -17.76 21.60 6.09
C SER A 287 -17.23 22.73 5.22
N GLU A 288 -16.37 22.41 4.25
CA GLU A 288 -15.92 23.37 3.23
C GLU A 288 -17.13 24.01 2.54
N LYS A 289 -17.17 25.33 2.36
CA LYS A 289 -18.32 26.00 1.75
C LYS A 289 -18.34 25.81 0.23
N ILE A 290 -19.52 25.62 -0.33
CA ILE A 290 -19.70 25.57 -1.80
C ILE A 290 -19.64 27.01 -2.33
N THR A 291 -18.48 27.37 -2.87
CA THR A 291 -18.20 28.68 -3.49
C THR A 291 -17.95 28.52 -4.99
N LYS A 292 -17.87 29.62 -5.74
CA LYS A 292 -17.49 29.55 -7.16
C LYS A 292 -16.13 28.88 -7.36
N GLY A 293 -15.18 29.17 -6.46
CA GLY A 293 -13.86 28.51 -6.45
C GLY A 293 -13.97 27.00 -6.23
N PHE A 294 -14.81 26.57 -5.27
CA PHE A 294 -15.09 25.14 -5.04
C PHE A 294 -15.65 24.45 -6.29
N LEU A 295 -16.62 25.06 -6.97
CA LEU A 295 -17.21 24.51 -8.20
C LEU A 295 -16.16 24.40 -9.32
N HIS A 296 -15.32 25.41 -9.48
CA HIS A 296 -14.24 25.42 -10.47
C HIS A 296 -13.21 24.33 -10.18
N HIS A 297 -12.73 24.23 -8.94
CA HIS A 297 -11.82 23.19 -8.49
C HIS A 297 -12.40 21.79 -8.71
N SER A 298 -13.67 21.59 -8.32
CA SER A 298 -14.39 20.32 -8.51
C SER A 298 -14.42 19.88 -9.97
N SER A 299 -14.67 20.80 -10.92
CA SER A 299 -14.67 20.46 -12.34
C SER A 299 -13.30 20.01 -12.82
N ILE A 300 -12.22 20.73 -12.45
CA ILE A 300 -10.86 20.37 -12.85
C ILE A 300 -10.46 19.02 -12.25
N VAL A 301 -10.76 18.78 -10.98
CA VAL A 301 -10.44 17.52 -10.30
C VAL A 301 -11.22 16.35 -10.91
N MET A 302 -12.51 16.56 -11.22
CA MET A 302 -13.33 15.56 -11.90
C MET A 302 -12.70 15.16 -13.24
N ASP A 303 -12.38 16.14 -14.09
CA ASP A 303 -11.90 15.87 -15.44
C ASP A 303 -10.48 15.30 -15.47
N ARG A 304 -9.61 15.69 -14.54
CA ARG A 304 -8.17 15.40 -14.58
C ARG A 304 -7.71 14.32 -13.61
N ALA A 305 -8.53 13.96 -12.62
CA ALA A 305 -8.21 12.91 -11.66
C ALA A 305 -9.33 11.87 -11.57
N LEU A 306 -10.54 12.28 -11.18
CA LEU A 306 -11.58 11.31 -10.78
C LEU A 306 -12.10 10.47 -11.95
N ARG A 307 -12.12 10.99 -13.18
CA ARG A 307 -12.46 10.20 -14.39
C ARG A 307 -11.44 9.12 -14.74
N HIS A 308 -10.25 9.13 -14.15
CA HIS A 308 -9.20 8.17 -14.41
C HIS A 308 -9.18 7.09 -13.31
N PRO A 309 -9.57 5.83 -13.62
CA PRO A 309 -9.78 4.81 -12.58
C PRO A 309 -8.59 4.58 -11.65
N HIS A 310 -7.37 4.57 -12.20
CA HIS A 310 -6.14 4.33 -11.43
C HIS A 310 -5.79 5.48 -10.46
N ILE A 311 -6.19 6.72 -10.76
CA ILE A 311 -6.04 7.86 -9.85
C ILE A 311 -7.14 7.83 -8.79
N LEU A 312 -8.38 7.59 -9.21
CA LEU A 312 -9.52 7.53 -8.31
C LEU A 312 -9.36 6.43 -7.26
N GLU A 313 -8.87 5.25 -7.64
CA GLU A 313 -8.60 4.14 -6.73
C GLU A 313 -7.64 4.54 -5.60
N VAL A 314 -6.57 5.26 -5.94
CA VAL A 314 -5.60 5.76 -4.98
C VAL A 314 -6.22 6.79 -4.03
N ILE A 315 -6.99 7.74 -4.56
CA ILE A 315 -7.66 8.77 -3.74
C ILE A 315 -8.65 8.12 -2.77
N LEU A 316 -9.48 7.19 -3.25
CA LEU A 316 -10.46 6.49 -2.42
C LEU A 316 -9.79 5.61 -1.36
N SER A 317 -8.66 4.95 -1.70
CA SER A 317 -7.89 4.18 -0.73
C SER A 317 -7.35 5.06 0.40
N GLU A 318 -6.86 6.27 0.07
CA GLU A 318 -6.36 7.24 1.05
C GLU A 318 -7.48 7.80 1.94
N GLU A 319 -8.59 8.25 1.33
CA GLU A 319 -9.75 8.78 2.07
C GLU A 319 -10.37 7.71 2.99
N GLY A 320 -10.30 6.43 2.61
CA GLY A 320 -10.79 5.31 3.41
C GLY A 320 -10.05 5.11 4.75
N THR A 321 -8.83 5.62 4.88
CA THR A 321 -8.06 5.50 6.14
C THR A 321 -8.58 6.38 7.26
N GLY A 322 -9.46 7.35 6.97
CA GLY A 322 -9.96 8.34 7.94
C GLY A 322 -8.95 9.44 8.32
N SER A 323 -7.68 9.29 7.92
CA SER A 323 -6.60 10.26 8.11
C SER A 323 -5.79 10.44 6.82
N GLY A 324 -6.50 10.57 5.70
CA GLY A 324 -5.91 10.74 4.38
C GLY A 324 -5.43 12.18 4.13
N ILE A 325 -4.52 12.33 3.16
CA ILE A 325 -4.01 13.63 2.71
C ILE A 325 -5.13 14.50 2.09
N TRP A 326 -6.14 13.85 1.51
CA TRP A 326 -7.23 14.43 0.74
C TRP A 326 -8.44 14.79 1.61
N ASP A 327 -8.28 15.76 2.51
CA ASP A 327 -9.35 16.27 3.37
C ASP A 327 -10.10 17.50 2.79
N ALA A 328 -9.62 18.07 1.68
CA ALA A 328 -10.19 19.25 1.04
C ALA A 328 -10.10 19.19 -0.49
N VAL A 329 -11.11 19.74 -1.18
CA VAL A 329 -11.13 19.78 -2.67
C VAL A 329 -10.01 20.66 -3.22
N SER A 330 -9.63 21.70 -2.49
CA SER A 330 -8.50 22.57 -2.82
C SER A 330 -7.15 21.84 -2.88
N LYS A 331 -6.94 20.80 -2.06
CA LYS A 331 -5.71 19.98 -2.12
C LYS A 331 -5.66 19.11 -3.37
N LEU A 332 -6.77 18.43 -3.71
CA LEU A 332 -6.88 17.66 -4.95
C LEU A 332 -6.64 18.56 -6.18
N HIS A 333 -7.22 19.76 -6.17
CA HIS A 333 -7.01 20.75 -7.23
C HIS A 333 -5.57 21.24 -7.31
N ALA A 334 -4.88 21.45 -6.18
CA ALA A 334 -3.48 21.88 -6.15
C ALA A 334 -2.56 20.88 -6.89
N VAL A 335 -2.87 19.59 -6.87
CA VAL A 335 -2.15 18.57 -7.65
C VAL A 335 -2.54 18.62 -9.12
N CYS A 336 -3.84 18.62 -9.41
CA CYS A 336 -4.35 18.62 -10.79
C CYS A 336 -3.94 19.86 -11.58
N SER A 337 -3.78 21.02 -10.92
CA SER A 337 -3.42 22.28 -11.57
C SER A 337 -1.93 22.43 -11.89
N LYS A 338 -1.06 21.56 -11.35
CA LYS A 338 0.40 21.70 -11.48
C LYS A 338 0.98 21.28 -12.82
N SER A 339 0.34 20.35 -13.51
CA SER A 339 0.74 19.92 -14.85
C SER A 339 -0.49 19.83 -15.75
N SER A 340 -0.35 19.99 -17.07
CA SER A 340 -1.38 19.67 -18.06
C SER A 340 -1.36 18.21 -18.53
N ARG A 341 -0.26 17.48 -18.25
CA ARG A 341 -0.06 16.09 -18.71
C ARG A 341 -0.67 15.11 -17.70
N GLN A 342 -1.45 14.17 -18.22
CA GLN A 342 -2.17 13.20 -17.39
C GLN A 342 -1.22 12.28 -16.61
N GLU A 343 -0.13 11.84 -17.24
CA GLU A 343 0.88 10.98 -16.63
C GLU A 343 1.58 11.64 -15.44
N GLU A 344 1.85 12.94 -15.54
CA GLU A 344 2.47 13.72 -14.46
C GLU A 344 1.50 13.89 -13.27
N VAL A 345 0.21 14.07 -13.55
CA VAL A 345 -0.83 14.12 -12.50
C VAL A 345 -0.97 12.75 -11.82
N ALA A 346 -1.03 11.66 -12.60
CA ALA A 346 -1.08 10.31 -12.07
C ALA A 346 0.15 9.99 -11.20
N TRP A 347 1.35 10.37 -11.68
CA TRP A 347 2.60 10.21 -10.93
C TRP A 347 2.52 10.88 -9.55
N MET A 348 2.05 12.13 -9.47
CA MET A 348 1.93 12.83 -8.20
C MET A 348 0.97 12.13 -7.23
N PHE A 349 -0.19 11.67 -7.69
CA PHE A 349 -1.15 10.95 -6.84
C PHE A 349 -0.60 9.62 -6.33
N HIS A 350 -0.02 8.80 -7.21
CA HIS A 350 0.60 7.53 -6.82
C HIS A 350 1.78 7.75 -5.87
N HIS A 351 2.60 8.78 -6.12
CA HIS A 351 3.74 9.08 -5.27
C HIS A 351 3.31 9.52 -3.87
N MET A 352 2.33 10.41 -3.74
CA MET A 352 1.85 10.85 -2.42
C MET A 352 1.23 9.70 -1.62
N HIS A 353 0.49 8.81 -2.26
CA HIS A 353 -0.04 7.61 -1.63
C HIS A 353 1.08 6.67 -1.16
N ASP A 354 2.03 6.35 -2.02
CA ASP A 354 3.14 5.48 -1.65
C ASP A 354 3.99 6.09 -0.52
N SER A 355 4.26 7.40 -0.56
CA SER A 355 4.93 8.11 0.53
C SER A 355 4.13 8.07 1.83
N ARG A 356 2.80 8.14 1.78
CA ARG A 356 1.94 8.06 2.96
C ARG A 356 1.96 6.67 3.57
N VAL A 357 1.78 5.63 2.74
CA VAL A 357 1.79 4.23 3.17
C VAL A 357 3.17 3.82 3.70
N ALA A 358 4.24 4.37 3.13
CA ALA A 358 5.60 4.19 3.61
C ALA A 358 5.93 4.99 4.89
N GLY A 359 5.02 5.86 5.37
CA GLY A 359 5.25 6.70 6.55
C GLY A 359 6.18 7.91 6.32
N LEU A 360 6.46 8.25 5.06
CA LEU A 360 7.35 9.35 4.66
C LEU A 360 6.62 10.69 4.51
N LEU A 361 5.27 10.67 4.44
CA LEU A 361 4.44 11.86 4.29
C LEU A 361 3.38 11.92 5.40
N ASP A 362 3.41 13.00 6.18
CA ASP A 362 2.39 13.28 7.19
C ASP A 362 1.06 13.68 6.52
N PRO A 363 -0.10 13.12 6.94
CA PRO A 363 -1.39 13.42 6.32
C PRO A 363 -1.86 14.87 6.50
N ASN A 364 -1.41 15.57 7.55
CA ASN A 364 -1.89 16.90 7.90
C ASN A 364 -1.17 18.04 7.14
N GLN A 365 -1.02 17.89 5.82
CA GLN A 365 -0.41 18.93 5.00
C GLN A 365 -1.37 20.07 4.67
N SER A 366 -0.86 21.29 4.53
CA SER A 366 -1.63 22.44 4.05
C SER A 366 -1.62 22.55 2.52
N VAL A 367 -2.55 23.30 1.92
CA VAL A 367 -2.53 23.60 0.47
C VAL A 367 -1.22 24.28 0.04
N ARG A 368 -0.61 25.07 0.92
CA ARG A 368 0.68 25.75 0.68
C ARG A 368 1.85 24.79 0.57
N PHE A 369 1.80 23.64 1.25
CA PHE A 369 2.81 22.60 1.12
C PHE A 369 2.87 22.07 -0.33
N PHE A 370 1.72 21.82 -0.95
CA PHE A 370 1.63 21.34 -2.34
C PHE A 370 2.04 22.41 -3.35
N THR A 371 1.55 23.64 -3.16
CA THR A 371 1.71 24.72 -4.13
C THR A 371 3.06 25.42 -4.04
N GLY A 372 3.66 25.50 -2.85
CA GLY A 372 4.87 26.28 -2.59
C GLY A 372 4.62 27.75 -2.29
N GLU A 373 3.36 28.16 -2.13
CA GLU A 373 3.00 29.55 -1.86
C GLU A 373 3.66 30.05 -0.57
N GLY A 374 4.39 31.17 -0.67
CA GLY A 374 5.13 31.77 0.45
C GLY A 374 6.48 31.12 0.75
N ARG A 375 6.95 30.14 -0.04
CA ARG A 375 8.29 29.54 0.09
C ARG A 375 9.30 30.16 -0.87
N PRO A 376 10.61 30.15 -0.55
CA PRO A 376 11.66 30.58 -1.47
C PRO A 376 11.56 29.87 -2.83
N GLY A 377 11.53 30.64 -3.91
CA GLY A 377 11.37 30.12 -5.28
C GLY A 377 9.94 29.69 -5.67
N GLY A 378 8.96 29.80 -4.76
CA GLY A 378 7.56 29.43 -5.04
C GLY A 378 7.36 27.97 -5.41
N LYS A 379 8.29 27.09 -5.01
CA LYS A 379 8.28 25.65 -5.33
C LYS A 379 7.72 24.86 -4.15
N GLY A 380 6.68 24.07 -4.42
CA GLY A 380 6.03 23.21 -3.45
C GLY A 380 6.43 21.75 -3.60
N HIS A 381 5.78 20.90 -2.82
CA HIS A 381 5.98 19.46 -2.90
C HIS A 381 5.59 18.90 -4.28
N CYS A 382 4.51 19.40 -4.92
CA CYS A 382 4.17 18.97 -6.27
C CYS A 382 5.30 19.25 -7.28
N ASP A 383 5.97 20.40 -7.18
CA ASP A 383 7.11 20.72 -8.06
C ASP A 383 8.29 19.78 -7.83
N LEU A 384 8.54 19.40 -6.57
CA LEU A 384 9.53 18.38 -6.22
C LEU A 384 9.17 17.01 -6.82
N LEU A 385 7.90 16.59 -6.74
CA LEU A 385 7.47 15.30 -7.29
C LEU A 385 7.62 15.24 -8.82
N LEU A 386 7.33 16.34 -9.51
CA LEU A 386 7.60 16.46 -10.95
C LEU A 386 9.10 16.45 -11.25
N TYR A 387 9.92 17.05 -10.38
CA TYR A 387 11.37 16.97 -10.51
C TYR A 387 11.87 15.54 -10.32
N LYS A 388 11.34 14.80 -9.34
CA LYS A 388 11.64 13.37 -9.13
C LYS A 388 11.24 12.50 -10.32
N LEU A 389 10.10 12.80 -10.98
CA LEU A 389 9.72 12.12 -12.23
C LEU A 389 10.77 12.36 -13.33
N ARG A 390 11.17 13.61 -13.55
CA ARG A 390 12.23 13.94 -14.53
C ARG A 390 13.56 13.28 -14.18
N PHE A 391 13.88 13.20 -12.89
CA PHE A 391 15.07 12.52 -12.40
C PHE A 391 14.99 11.03 -12.70
N ARG A 392 13.85 10.39 -12.42
CA ARG A 392 13.62 8.99 -12.78
C ARG A 392 13.78 8.76 -14.28
N ASP A 393 13.13 9.57 -15.11
CA ASP A 393 13.17 9.44 -16.57
C ASP A 393 14.58 9.61 -17.13
N TYR A 394 15.36 10.53 -16.56
CA TYR A 394 16.78 10.67 -16.83
C TYR A 394 17.54 9.39 -16.45
N MET A 395 17.34 8.87 -15.23
CA MET A 395 18.07 7.70 -14.71
C MET A 395 17.76 6.40 -15.48
N VAL A 396 16.53 6.20 -15.94
CA VAL A 396 16.13 5.00 -16.71
C VAL A 396 16.25 5.16 -18.23
N GLY A 397 16.53 6.38 -18.70
CA GLY A 397 16.69 6.75 -20.10
C GLY A 397 18.11 7.20 -20.40
N ASP A 398 18.33 8.50 -20.40
CA ASP A 398 19.57 9.16 -20.83
C ASP A 398 20.80 8.67 -20.07
N PHE A 399 20.69 8.44 -18.76
CA PHE A 399 21.77 7.91 -17.94
C PHE A 399 22.21 6.53 -18.42
N LEU A 400 21.28 5.59 -18.66
CA LEU A 400 21.61 4.23 -19.14
C LEU A 400 22.24 4.21 -20.54
N LEU A 401 22.05 5.29 -21.31
CA LEU A 401 22.67 5.51 -22.61
C LEU A 401 24.02 6.26 -22.53
N SER A 402 24.33 6.85 -21.38
CA SER A 402 25.60 7.54 -21.14
C SER A 402 26.79 6.58 -21.25
N THR A 403 27.97 7.14 -21.57
CA THR A 403 29.22 6.35 -21.58
C THR A 403 29.47 5.68 -20.24
N GLU A 404 29.14 6.34 -19.14
CA GLU A 404 29.34 5.84 -17.78
C GLU A 404 28.46 4.62 -17.49
N ALA A 405 27.20 4.60 -17.94
CA ALA A 405 26.33 3.46 -17.71
C ALA A 405 26.51 2.34 -18.75
N LYS A 406 27.06 2.61 -19.95
CA LYS A 406 27.37 1.56 -20.94
C LYS A 406 28.36 0.52 -20.42
N ASP A 407 29.19 0.92 -19.47
CA ASP A 407 30.16 0.05 -18.81
C ASP A 407 29.50 -0.88 -17.76
N LEU A 408 28.25 -0.61 -17.34
CA LEU A 408 27.47 -1.53 -16.52
C LEU A 408 26.98 -2.72 -17.37
N PRO A 409 27.10 -3.96 -16.86
CA PRO A 409 26.53 -5.13 -17.52
C PRO A 409 25.05 -4.96 -17.89
N GLU A 410 24.69 -5.41 -19.10
CA GLU A 410 23.33 -5.25 -19.66
C GLU A 410 22.23 -5.77 -18.72
N LYS A 411 22.48 -6.90 -18.06
CA LYS A 411 21.54 -7.49 -17.09
C LYS A 411 21.14 -6.51 -15.98
N TYR A 412 22.05 -5.66 -15.51
CA TYR A 412 21.75 -4.67 -14.46
C TYR A 412 20.97 -3.50 -15.02
N ARG A 413 21.31 -3.03 -16.23
CA ARG A 413 20.59 -1.92 -16.89
C ARG A 413 19.13 -2.27 -17.18
N VAL A 414 18.88 -3.46 -17.71
CA VAL A 414 17.51 -3.97 -17.93
C VAL A 414 16.74 -4.03 -16.61
N SER A 415 17.36 -4.57 -15.56
CA SER A 415 16.75 -4.67 -14.24
C SER A 415 16.42 -3.30 -13.63
N LEU A 416 17.34 -2.33 -13.71
CA LEU A 416 17.12 -0.95 -13.24
C LEU A 416 15.93 -0.30 -13.97
N LYS A 417 15.84 -0.50 -15.29
CA LYS A 417 14.75 0.03 -16.11
C LYS A 417 13.40 -0.60 -15.75
N GLU A 418 13.37 -1.91 -15.51
CA GLU A 418 12.15 -2.63 -15.10
C GLU A 418 11.67 -2.13 -13.73
N VAL A 419 12.57 -2.13 -12.74
CA VAL A 419 12.29 -1.79 -11.34
C VAL A 419 11.75 -0.36 -11.20
N PHE A 420 12.35 0.60 -11.90
CA PHE A 420 12.00 2.02 -11.77
C PHE A 420 11.04 2.55 -12.85
N SER A 421 10.45 1.65 -13.65
CA SER A 421 9.48 2.02 -14.69
C SER A 421 8.21 2.68 -14.13
N SER A 422 7.78 2.29 -12.93
CA SER A 422 6.56 2.78 -12.29
C SER A 422 6.60 2.52 -10.78
N HIS A 423 5.74 3.20 -10.03
CA HIS A 423 5.51 2.90 -8.62
C HIS A 423 5.09 1.44 -8.38
N ALA A 424 4.24 0.87 -9.25
CA ALA A 424 3.81 -0.51 -9.13
C ALA A 424 4.97 -1.50 -9.29
N ALA A 425 5.86 -1.28 -10.27
CA ALA A 425 7.06 -2.09 -10.47
C ALA A 425 8.03 -1.98 -9.28
N PHE A 426 8.20 -0.78 -8.76
CA PHE A 426 9.02 -0.54 -7.57
C PHE A 426 8.45 -1.29 -6.35
N ARG A 427 7.14 -1.14 -6.05
CA ARG A 427 6.46 -1.85 -4.95
C ARG A 427 6.52 -3.37 -5.10
N ALA A 428 6.44 -3.88 -6.32
CA ALA A 428 6.54 -5.33 -6.56
C ALA A 428 7.90 -5.91 -6.12
N LYS A 429 8.98 -5.12 -6.21
CA LYS A 429 10.35 -5.55 -5.91
C LYS A 429 10.82 -5.19 -4.50
N PHE A 430 10.38 -4.05 -3.96
CA PHE A 430 10.82 -3.56 -2.64
C PHE A 430 9.76 -3.67 -1.54
N GLY A 431 8.47 -3.62 -1.90
CA GLY A 431 7.39 -3.51 -0.94
C GLY A 431 7.35 -2.15 -0.23
N PHE A 432 6.72 -2.14 0.94
CA PHE A 432 6.71 -1.00 1.86
C PHE A 432 7.51 -1.35 3.12
N PRO A 433 7.98 -0.36 3.91
CA PRO A 433 8.68 -0.65 5.17
C PRO A 433 7.91 -1.57 6.13
N SER A 434 6.57 -1.49 6.13
CA SER A 434 5.70 -2.36 6.93
C SER A 434 5.56 -3.79 6.38
N ASN A 435 5.89 -4.02 5.11
CA ASN A 435 5.84 -5.31 4.43
C ASN A 435 6.95 -5.39 3.38
N PRO A 436 8.23 -5.51 3.82
CA PRO A 436 9.37 -5.52 2.93
C PRO A 436 9.35 -6.77 2.05
N LYS A 437 9.76 -6.63 0.79
CA LYS A 437 9.88 -7.76 -0.16
C LYS A 437 11.28 -8.35 -0.13
N ASP A 438 11.35 -9.61 -0.57
CA ASP A 438 12.62 -10.32 -0.75
C ASP A 438 13.47 -9.63 -1.84
N LEU A 439 14.72 -9.31 -1.49
CA LEU A 439 15.68 -8.65 -2.38
C LEU A 439 16.72 -9.63 -2.96
N SER A 440 16.53 -10.95 -2.77
CA SER A 440 17.41 -12.02 -3.29
C SER A 440 17.62 -11.98 -4.80
N TRP A 441 16.71 -11.34 -5.55
CA TRP A 441 16.87 -11.08 -6.98
C TRP A 441 18.08 -10.20 -7.32
N LYS A 442 18.63 -9.49 -6.33
CA LYS A 442 19.87 -8.70 -6.43
C LYS A 442 21.14 -9.51 -6.16
N ALA A 443 21.05 -10.79 -5.78
CA ALA A 443 22.25 -11.52 -5.40
C ALA A 443 23.25 -11.59 -6.56
N GLY A 444 24.53 -11.39 -6.26
CA GLY A 444 25.60 -11.33 -7.25
C GLY A 444 25.64 -10.05 -8.09
N TRP A 445 24.89 -9.00 -7.72
CA TRP A 445 25.07 -7.68 -8.29
C TRP A 445 26.41 -7.07 -7.88
N SER A 446 27.00 -6.28 -8.77
CA SER A 446 28.23 -5.54 -8.46
C SER A 446 27.95 -4.38 -7.50
N ARG A 447 28.98 -3.87 -6.82
CA ARG A 447 28.82 -2.78 -5.86
C ARG A 447 28.35 -1.51 -6.55
N SER A 448 28.84 -1.25 -7.77
CA SER A 448 28.38 -0.12 -8.59
C SER A 448 26.89 -0.22 -8.94
N ALA A 449 26.40 -1.42 -9.28
CA ALA A 449 25.01 -1.66 -9.62
C ALA A 449 24.07 -1.53 -8.41
N ASP A 450 24.48 -2.01 -7.24
CA ASP A 450 23.70 -1.84 -6.00
C ASP A 450 23.69 -0.37 -5.55
N HIS A 451 24.81 0.33 -5.67
CA HIS A 451 24.88 1.75 -5.32
C HIS A 451 23.98 2.63 -6.18
N ILE A 452 23.96 2.41 -7.50
CA ILE A 452 23.10 3.20 -8.38
C ILE A 452 21.62 2.89 -8.16
N LEU A 453 21.30 1.63 -7.85
CA LEU A 453 19.95 1.21 -7.47
C LEU A 453 19.49 1.93 -6.20
N GLN A 454 20.32 1.94 -5.14
CA GLN A 454 20.01 2.63 -3.90
C GLN A 454 19.89 4.14 -4.10
N LEU A 455 20.76 4.74 -4.93
CA LEU A 455 20.70 6.16 -5.26
C LEU A 455 19.35 6.54 -5.88
N VAL A 456 18.90 5.79 -6.90
CA VAL A 456 17.62 6.06 -7.56
C VAL A 456 16.46 5.83 -6.59
N GLN A 457 16.51 4.78 -5.77
CA GLN A 457 15.52 4.55 -4.72
C GLN A 457 15.39 5.76 -3.78
N ASP A 458 16.50 6.22 -3.21
CA ASP A 458 16.53 7.28 -2.20
C ASP A 458 16.14 8.66 -2.78
N VAL A 459 16.49 8.91 -4.04
CA VAL A 459 16.19 10.16 -4.76
C VAL A 459 14.76 10.19 -5.26
N VAL A 460 14.31 9.12 -5.91
CA VAL A 460 13.03 9.11 -6.63
C VAL A 460 11.88 8.68 -5.73
N PHE A 461 12.08 7.70 -4.84
CA PHE A 461 11.02 7.09 -4.02
C PHE A 461 11.18 7.36 -2.51
N GLY A 462 12.39 7.72 -2.07
CA GLY A 462 12.70 8.14 -0.70
C GLY A 462 12.61 9.66 -0.49
N ILE A 463 13.01 10.10 0.70
CA ILE A 463 13.06 11.52 1.10
C ILE A 463 14.48 12.02 1.44
N THR A 464 15.47 11.13 1.44
CA THR A 464 16.84 11.37 1.91
C THR A 464 17.50 12.58 1.26
N PHE A 465 17.22 12.81 -0.03
CA PHE A 465 17.82 13.90 -0.81
C PHE A 465 16.83 15.01 -1.17
N ASP A 466 15.65 15.07 -0.54
CA ASP A 466 14.59 16.02 -0.90
C ASP A 466 15.06 17.48 -0.82
N ASP A 467 15.90 17.81 0.15
CA ASP A 467 16.40 19.18 0.30
C ASP A 467 17.45 19.53 -0.76
N ASN A 468 18.30 18.57 -1.17
CA ASN A 468 19.21 18.74 -2.30
C ASN A 468 18.43 18.94 -3.61
N LEU A 469 17.38 18.14 -3.82
CA LEU A 469 16.52 18.24 -5.01
C LEU A 469 15.74 19.56 -5.03
N LYS A 470 15.22 20.02 -3.88
CA LYS A 470 14.57 21.34 -3.77
C LYS A 470 15.54 22.46 -4.09
N ALA A 471 16.78 22.41 -3.58
CA ALA A 471 17.81 23.41 -3.87
C ALA A 471 18.13 23.43 -5.38
N ALA A 472 18.33 22.27 -6.00
CA ALA A 472 18.57 22.14 -7.43
C ALA A 472 17.38 22.66 -8.26
N LEU A 473 16.15 22.36 -7.83
CA LEU A 473 14.91 22.80 -8.47
C LEU A 473 14.74 24.32 -8.41
N VAL A 474 15.01 24.95 -7.26
CA VAL A 474 14.98 26.41 -7.10
C VAL A 474 16.07 27.08 -7.96
N ALA A 475 17.24 26.44 -8.07
CA ALA A 475 18.32 26.88 -8.93
C ALA A 475 18.13 26.56 -10.43
N GLY A 476 17.01 25.91 -10.81
CA GLY A 476 16.71 25.57 -12.20
C GLY A 476 17.65 24.54 -12.84
N LYS A 477 18.28 23.68 -12.03
CA LYS A 477 19.27 22.69 -12.48
C LYS A 477 18.63 21.44 -13.07
N SER A 478 19.22 20.90 -14.14
CA SER A 478 18.81 19.61 -14.70
C SER A 478 19.18 18.44 -13.75
N PRO A 479 18.61 17.23 -13.92
CA PRO A 479 18.99 16.07 -13.10
C PRO A 479 20.49 15.77 -13.12
N LEU A 480 21.13 15.87 -14.29
CA LEU A 480 22.58 15.69 -14.42
C LEU A 480 23.36 16.80 -13.69
N ASP A 481 22.91 18.06 -13.78
CA ASP A 481 23.56 19.14 -13.04
C ASP A 481 23.44 18.92 -11.54
N ALA A 482 22.28 18.48 -11.05
CA ALA A 482 22.05 18.17 -9.64
C ALA A 482 22.97 17.06 -9.12
N LEU A 483 23.23 16.03 -9.94
CA LEU A 483 24.18 14.96 -9.64
C LEU A 483 25.64 15.44 -9.58
N ASN A 484 25.97 16.56 -10.22
CA ASN A 484 27.32 17.12 -10.22
C ASN A 484 27.49 18.32 -9.26
N MET A 485 26.44 18.66 -8.50
CA MET A 485 26.55 19.69 -7.46
C MET A 485 27.35 19.17 -6.27
N ASP A 486 28.14 20.05 -5.67
CA ASP A 486 28.87 19.79 -4.43
C ASP A 486 27.89 19.68 -3.24
N THR A 487 27.31 18.49 -3.10
CA THR A 487 26.21 18.15 -2.21
C THR A 487 26.29 16.67 -1.85
N LYS A 488 25.61 16.25 -0.78
CA LYS A 488 25.49 14.82 -0.41
C LYS A 488 25.01 13.93 -1.56
N LEU A 489 24.14 14.46 -2.42
CA LEU A 489 23.68 13.76 -3.63
C LEU A 489 24.83 13.56 -4.64
N GLY A 490 25.63 14.59 -4.88
CA GLY A 490 26.78 14.52 -5.78
C GLY A 490 27.95 13.70 -5.25
N GLU A 491 28.17 13.70 -3.94
CA GLU A 491 29.11 12.80 -3.26
C GLU A 491 28.72 11.34 -3.51
N ARG A 492 27.44 10.99 -3.32
CA ARG A 492 26.92 9.64 -3.61
C ARG A 492 27.09 9.23 -5.06
N TYR A 493 26.86 10.15 -6.00
CA TYR A 493 27.10 9.88 -7.41
C TYR A 493 28.58 9.66 -7.73
N SER A 494 29.46 10.39 -7.05
CA SER A 494 30.91 10.25 -7.18
C SER A 494 31.43 8.92 -6.60
N GLU A 495 30.84 8.44 -5.50
CA GLU A 495 31.10 7.10 -4.95
C GLU A 495 30.77 6.01 -5.98
N PHE A 496 29.60 6.08 -6.63
CA PHE A 496 29.24 5.16 -7.71
C PHE A 496 30.30 5.12 -8.82
N LYS A 497 30.76 6.29 -9.29
CA LYS A 497 31.80 6.38 -10.33
C LYS A 497 33.11 5.73 -9.88
N THR A 498 33.44 5.87 -8.61
CA THR A 498 34.66 5.29 -8.02
C THR A 498 34.56 3.76 -8.00
N PHE A 499 33.43 3.21 -7.56
CA PHE A 499 33.21 1.76 -7.58
C PHE A 499 33.22 1.18 -8.99
N LEU A 500 32.55 1.83 -9.94
CA LEU A 500 32.53 1.36 -11.32
C LEU A 500 33.93 1.35 -11.95
N ARG A 501 34.74 2.39 -11.71
CA ARG A 501 36.13 2.42 -12.21
C ARG A 501 36.96 1.30 -11.61
N HIS A 502 36.85 1.07 -10.31
CA HIS A 502 37.55 -0.03 -9.63
C HIS A 502 37.19 -1.39 -10.25
N GLU A 503 35.90 -1.66 -10.45
CA GLU A 503 35.42 -2.91 -11.05
C GLU A 503 35.90 -3.09 -12.50
N LEU A 504 35.97 -2.00 -13.29
CA LEU A 504 36.51 -2.04 -14.65
C LEU A 504 38.02 -2.26 -14.69
N ASP A 505 38.76 -1.63 -13.78
CA ASP A 505 40.21 -1.80 -13.68
C ASP A 505 40.56 -3.22 -13.22
N GLU A 506 39.80 -3.80 -12.29
CA GLU A 506 39.88 -5.22 -11.91
C GLU A 506 39.57 -6.13 -13.10
N ALA A 507 38.47 -5.91 -13.82
CA ALA A 507 38.11 -6.72 -14.99
C ALA A 507 39.16 -6.63 -16.12
N ARG A 508 39.77 -5.46 -16.33
CA ARG A 508 40.87 -5.28 -17.30
C ARG A 508 42.15 -5.96 -16.85
N ALA A 509 42.48 -5.89 -15.57
CA ALA A 509 43.61 -6.61 -14.98
C ALA A 509 43.40 -8.12 -15.12
N GLU A 510 42.19 -8.63 -14.89
CA GLU A 510 41.81 -10.03 -15.07
C GLU A 510 41.89 -10.47 -16.53
N ALA A 511 41.35 -9.69 -17.47
CA ALA A 511 41.45 -9.99 -18.90
C ALA A 511 42.91 -10.02 -19.39
N SER A 512 43.73 -9.09 -18.87
CA SER A 512 45.17 -9.04 -19.17
C SER A 512 45.94 -10.22 -18.55
N ALA A 513 45.58 -10.64 -17.35
CA ALA A 513 46.14 -11.82 -16.69
C ALA A 513 45.71 -13.12 -17.39
N ALA A 514 44.45 -13.23 -17.82
CA ALA A 514 43.92 -14.36 -18.58
C ALA A 514 44.61 -14.47 -19.96
N ALA A 515 44.84 -13.35 -20.63
CA ALA A 515 45.60 -13.31 -21.90
C ALA A 515 47.07 -13.73 -21.71
N ARG A 516 47.72 -13.34 -20.60
CA ARG A 516 49.08 -13.80 -20.27
C ARG A 516 49.14 -15.30 -19.95
N THR A 517 48.10 -15.85 -19.32
CA THR A 517 48.03 -17.29 -18.97
C THR A 517 47.80 -18.19 -20.19
N GLN A 518 47.31 -17.64 -21.31
CA GLN A 518 47.21 -18.37 -22.58
C GLN A 518 48.51 -18.41 -23.40
N MET A 519 49.53 -17.60 -23.05
CA MET A 519 50.79 -17.51 -23.82
C MET A 519 52.03 -18.10 -23.12
N GLN A 520 51.95 -18.49 -21.85
CA GLN A 520 53.10 -19.04 -21.12
C GLN A 520 52.67 -20.25 -20.29
N GLY A 521 52.77 -21.43 -20.92
CA GLY A 521 53.10 -22.66 -20.20
C GLY A 521 54.62 -22.72 -20.05
N GLU A 522 55.07 -23.15 -18.87
CA GLU A 522 56.47 -23.44 -18.50
C GLU A 522 57.34 -22.22 -18.14
N GLU A 523 57.39 -21.90 -16.84
CA GLU A 523 58.57 -22.06 -15.98
C GLU A 523 58.37 -21.28 -14.67
N ALA A 524 58.42 -22.01 -13.55
CA ALA A 524 58.47 -21.44 -12.21
C ALA A 524 59.88 -21.69 -11.65
N GLU A 525 60.49 -20.69 -11.02
CA GLU A 525 61.08 -20.89 -9.70
C GLU A 525 61.49 -19.60 -8.96
N ASN A 526 61.16 -19.62 -7.67
CA ASN A 526 61.87 -19.07 -6.50
C ASN A 526 62.01 -17.55 -6.31
N GLN A 527 61.35 -17.07 -5.25
CA GLN A 527 62.03 -16.48 -4.10
C GLN A 527 61.16 -16.56 -2.84
N ARG A 528 61.73 -17.17 -1.78
CA ARG A 528 61.27 -17.06 -0.39
C ARG A 528 61.81 -15.76 0.18
N ASP A 529 61.03 -15.11 1.03
CA ASP A 529 61.64 -14.39 2.14
C ASP A 529 60.85 -14.56 3.43
N ASP A 530 61.61 -14.59 4.51
CA ASP A 530 61.30 -15.09 5.84
C ASP A 530 61.16 -13.89 6.78
N SER A 531 59.97 -13.66 7.35
CA SER A 531 59.83 -12.93 8.61
C SER A 531 58.46 -13.17 9.23
N GLY A 532 58.36 -14.29 9.95
CA GLY A 532 57.30 -14.51 10.91
C GLY A 532 57.32 -13.45 12.02
N LYS A 533 56.20 -12.74 12.17
CA LYS A 533 55.50 -12.51 13.46
C LYS A 533 54.13 -11.84 13.20
N PRO A 534 53.05 -12.29 13.86
CA PRO A 534 51.72 -11.73 13.70
C PRO A 534 51.61 -10.38 14.41
N ILE A 535 51.31 -9.31 13.68
CA ILE A 535 50.93 -8.02 14.27
C ILE A 535 49.41 -8.05 14.52
N ARG A 536 49.00 -8.62 15.66
CA ARG A 536 47.67 -8.38 16.24
C ARG A 536 47.87 -7.70 17.61
N SER A 537 47.62 -6.38 17.68
CA SER A 537 47.06 -5.71 18.88
C SER A 537 46.87 -4.18 18.76
N GLY A 538 47.34 -3.51 17.70
CA GLY A 538 47.13 -2.05 17.53
C GLY A 538 45.80 -1.67 16.85
N ALA A 539 45.53 -2.28 15.70
CA ALA A 539 44.39 -1.91 14.84
C ALA A 539 43.02 -2.24 15.46
N TYR A 540 42.92 -3.35 16.21
CA TYR A 540 41.68 -3.75 16.88
C TYR A 540 41.36 -2.87 18.09
N LYS A 541 42.39 -2.39 18.79
CA LYS A 541 42.23 -1.47 19.92
C LYS A 541 41.84 -0.07 19.45
N ALA A 542 42.45 0.40 18.36
CA ALA A 542 42.05 1.64 17.70
C ALA A 542 40.62 1.57 17.13
N PHE A 543 40.21 0.41 16.61
CA PHE A 543 38.84 0.17 16.16
C PHE A 543 37.83 0.20 17.34
N LEU A 544 38.15 -0.43 18.47
CA LEU A 544 37.28 -0.40 19.65
C LEU A 544 37.20 0.99 20.31
N GLU A 545 38.28 1.76 20.29
CA GLU A 545 38.31 3.15 20.75
C GLU A 545 37.50 4.07 19.81
N ASP A 546 37.58 3.88 18.49
CA ASP A 546 36.73 4.57 17.49
C ASP A 546 35.25 4.21 17.65
N VAL A 547 34.95 2.94 17.92
CA VAL A 547 33.58 2.47 18.19
C VAL A 547 33.06 3.04 19.51
N GLN A 548 33.86 3.09 20.58
CA GLN A 548 33.45 3.71 21.86
C GLN A 548 33.29 5.23 21.77
N ALA A 549 34.13 5.92 21.00
CA ALA A 549 34.00 7.35 20.73
C ALA A 549 32.70 7.65 19.96
N ARG A 550 32.39 6.85 18.93
CA ARG A 550 31.13 6.96 18.17
C ARG A 550 29.91 6.63 19.01
N VAL A 551 30.00 5.69 19.95
CA VAL A 551 28.90 5.36 20.90
C VAL A 551 28.59 6.54 21.84
N GLY A 552 29.59 7.36 22.19
CA GLY A 552 29.38 8.60 22.95
C GLY A 552 28.63 9.71 22.18
N GLU A 553 28.70 9.71 20.86
CA GLU A 553 28.06 10.69 19.98
C GLU A 553 26.59 10.38 19.66
N ILE A 554 26.09 9.18 20.02
CA ILE A 554 24.73 8.66 19.75
C ILE A 554 23.59 9.53 20.33
N LYS A 555 23.91 10.54 21.14
CA LYS A 555 22.91 11.43 21.78
C LYS A 555 22.50 12.67 20.96
N LYS A 556 23.00 12.84 19.73
CA LYS A 556 22.61 13.96 18.84
C LYS A 556 21.57 13.52 17.82
N GLU A 557 20.54 14.34 17.62
CA GLU A 557 19.41 14.10 16.72
C GLU A 557 19.84 13.81 15.27
N GLU A 558 20.91 14.47 14.79
CA GLU A 558 21.51 14.23 13.47
C GLU A 558 22.12 12.82 13.30
N LEU A 559 22.54 12.17 14.40
CA LEU A 559 23.08 10.81 14.34
C LEU A 559 21.97 9.76 14.30
N LEU A 560 20.77 10.03 14.84
CA LEU A 560 19.63 9.11 14.76
C LEU A 560 19.17 8.88 13.31
N ASP A 561 19.13 9.95 12.50
CA ASP A 561 18.85 9.85 11.06
C ASP A 561 19.96 9.05 10.33
N SER A 562 21.21 9.19 10.77
CA SER A 562 22.34 8.42 10.22
C SER A 562 22.29 6.94 10.64
N ILE A 563 21.83 6.65 11.86
CA ILE A 563 21.66 5.29 12.39
C ILE A 563 20.52 4.61 11.64
N GLN A 564 19.39 5.29 11.40
CA GLN A 564 18.31 4.74 10.59
C GLN A 564 18.80 4.39 9.19
N TYR A 565 19.60 5.25 8.57
CA TYR A 565 20.24 4.96 7.28
C TYR A 565 21.14 3.72 7.33
N TYR A 566 22.00 3.58 8.34
CA TYR A 566 22.86 2.40 8.48
C TYR A 566 22.09 1.13 8.82
N GLU A 567 21.00 1.25 9.59
CA GLU A 567 20.09 0.16 9.90
C GLU A 567 19.36 -0.29 8.63
N ASP A 568 18.80 0.63 7.85
CA ASP A 568 18.15 0.33 6.58
C ASP A 568 19.14 -0.30 5.59
N LYS A 569 20.38 0.21 5.55
CA LYS A 569 21.46 -0.40 4.76
C LYS A 569 21.78 -1.81 5.24
N ALA A 570 21.88 -2.05 6.56
CA ALA A 570 22.14 -3.37 7.11
C ALA A 570 20.98 -4.33 6.85
N ARG A 571 19.73 -3.88 7.00
CA ARG A 571 18.52 -4.64 6.67
C ARG A 571 18.47 -4.98 5.19
N ASN A 572 18.81 -4.05 4.30
CA ASN A 572 18.89 -4.29 2.85
C ASN A 572 19.99 -5.28 2.51
N LEU A 573 21.17 -5.18 3.15
CA LEU A 573 22.26 -6.15 2.97
C LEU A 573 21.87 -7.55 3.45
N LEU A 574 21.20 -7.66 4.59
CA LEU A 574 20.67 -8.93 5.08
C LEU A 574 19.59 -9.47 4.13
N ALA A 575 18.60 -8.65 3.74
CA ALA A 575 17.51 -9.07 2.87
C ALA A 575 17.96 -9.41 1.43
N SER A 576 19.09 -8.88 0.96
CA SER A 576 19.64 -9.17 -0.36
C SER A 576 20.58 -10.38 -0.38
N ASN A 577 21.23 -10.69 0.73
CA ASN A 577 22.27 -11.73 0.79
C ASN A 577 21.91 -12.92 1.68
N VAL A 578 20.89 -12.81 2.54
CA VAL A 578 20.50 -13.84 3.50
C VAL A 578 19.03 -14.21 3.27
N GLN A 579 18.81 -15.48 2.96
CA GLN A 579 17.47 -16.05 2.86
C GLN A 579 17.31 -17.18 3.88
N MET A 580 16.30 -17.08 4.72
CA MET A 580 15.95 -18.10 5.70
C MET A 580 14.77 -18.92 5.21
N PHE A 581 14.87 -20.23 5.33
CA PHE A 581 13.78 -21.15 5.01
C PHE A 581 13.69 -22.25 6.06
N VAL A 582 12.48 -22.79 6.24
CA VAL A 582 12.29 -23.99 7.05
C VAL A 582 12.88 -25.15 6.24
N PHE A 583 13.82 -25.89 6.83
CA PHE A 583 14.48 -27.01 6.17
C PHE A 583 13.45 -28.07 5.75
N PRO A 584 13.25 -28.32 4.44
CA PRO A 584 12.31 -29.33 3.97
C PRO A 584 12.81 -30.73 4.33
N SER A 585 11.90 -31.62 4.73
CA SER A 585 12.26 -33.00 5.07
C SER A 585 12.59 -33.85 3.83
N SER A 586 12.21 -33.39 2.63
CA SER A 586 12.43 -34.08 1.36
C SER A 586 13.52 -33.42 0.49
N GLU A 587 14.31 -34.26 -0.20
CA GLU A 587 15.33 -33.79 -1.17
C GLU A 587 14.69 -32.98 -2.30
N LYS A 588 13.52 -33.40 -2.78
CA LYS A 588 12.82 -32.77 -3.90
C LYS A 588 12.41 -31.34 -3.55
N GLU A 589 11.75 -31.13 -2.41
CA GLU A 589 11.34 -29.79 -1.98
C GLU A 589 12.54 -28.89 -1.70
N LEU A 590 13.61 -29.43 -1.09
CA LEU A 590 14.84 -28.69 -0.89
C LEU A 590 15.51 -28.33 -2.23
N GLY A 591 15.51 -29.22 -3.21
CA GLY A 591 16.01 -28.97 -4.56
C GLY A 591 15.23 -27.86 -5.27
N GLU A 592 13.90 -27.91 -5.24
CA GLU A 592 13.02 -26.86 -5.79
C GLU A 592 13.23 -25.50 -5.11
N LEU A 593 13.56 -25.51 -3.81
CA LEU A 593 13.89 -24.30 -3.06
C LEU A 593 15.27 -23.74 -3.46
N LEU A 594 16.26 -24.62 -3.64
CA LEU A 594 17.60 -24.27 -4.12
C LEU A 594 17.59 -23.73 -5.57
N GLU A 595 16.66 -24.19 -6.40
CA GLU A 595 16.45 -23.64 -7.76
C GLU A 595 16.00 -22.17 -7.73
N LYS A 596 15.21 -21.79 -6.72
CA LYS A 596 14.65 -20.44 -6.59
C LYS A 596 15.60 -19.45 -5.91
N THR A 597 16.67 -19.93 -5.27
CA THR A 597 17.59 -19.11 -4.47
C THR A 597 18.81 -18.70 -5.29
N ALA A 598 19.02 -17.39 -5.42
CA ALA A 598 20.13 -16.88 -6.23
C ALA A 598 21.53 -17.28 -5.68
N ALA A 599 21.69 -17.40 -4.36
CA ALA A 599 22.92 -17.92 -3.74
C ALA A 599 23.20 -19.38 -4.15
N ALA A 600 22.15 -20.21 -4.24
CA ALA A 600 22.27 -21.59 -4.68
C ALA A 600 22.49 -21.69 -6.21
N GLN A 601 22.10 -20.67 -6.99
CA GLN A 601 22.38 -20.55 -8.43
C GLN A 601 23.80 -20.06 -8.76
N ALA A 602 24.56 -19.55 -7.79
CA ALA A 602 25.96 -19.18 -8.01
C ALA A 602 26.77 -20.41 -8.48
N ARG A 603 27.60 -20.24 -9.51
CA ARG A 603 28.50 -21.27 -10.04
C ARG A 603 29.91 -20.70 -10.14
N GLY A 604 30.91 -21.51 -9.79
CA GLY A 604 32.31 -21.13 -10.00
C GLY A 604 32.61 -21.10 -11.50
N ALA A 605 33.45 -20.16 -11.92
CA ALA A 605 33.88 -20.00 -13.32
C ALA A 605 35.26 -19.34 -13.37
N GLY A 606 36.09 -19.71 -14.35
CA GLY A 606 37.45 -19.17 -14.49
C GLY A 606 38.33 -19.49 -13.27
N LYS A 607 38.77 -18.47 -12.53
CA LYS A 607 39.53 -18.61 -11.27
C LYS A 607 38.63 -18.56 -10.02
N SER A 608 37.36 -18.19 -10.16
CA SER A 608 36.46 -18.00 -9.02
C SER A 608 35.82 -19.32 -8.62
N PHE A 609 35.92 -19.64 -7.33
CA PHE A 609 35.26 -20.80 -6.72
C PHE A 609 33.98 -20.39 -6.01
N VAL A 610 33.00 -21.30 -5.95
CA VAL A 610 31.85 -21.17 -5.07
C VAL A 610 32.06 -22.06 -3.85
N GLY A 611 32.14 -21.42 -2.68
CA GLY A 611 32.27 -22.10 -1.39
C GLY A 611 30.92 -22.61 -0.89
N ILE A 612 30.82 -23.91 -0.60
CA ILE A 612 29.65 -24.54 0.00
C ILE A 612 30.04 -24.98 1.41
N LEU A 613 29.66 -24.17 2.39
CA LEU A 613 30.05 -24.37 3.78
C LEU A 613 29.05 -25.27 4.54
N CYS A 614 29.58 -26.29 5.20
CA CYS A 614 28.85 -27.18 6.09
C CYS A 614 29.51 -27.17 7.48
N ASP A 615 28.85 -26.52 8.45
CA ASP A 615 29.28 -26.48 9.85
C ASP A 615 28.21 -27.13 10.77
N PRO A 616 28.37 -28.41 11.14
CA PRO A 616 27.44 -29.12 12.03
C PRO A 616 27.27 -28.48 13.41
N ALA A 617 28.26 -27.74 13.91
CA ALA A 617 28.16 -27.04 15.19
C ALA A 617 27.14 -25.89 15.13
N GLN A 618 26.80 -25.42 13.93
CA GLN A 618 25.81 -24.37 13.68
C GLN A 618 24.45 -24.92 13.27
N TRP A 619 24.31 -26.24 13.06
CA TRP A 619 23.07 -26.85 12.57
C TRP A 619 21.96 -26.97 13.61
N GLY A 620 22.27 -26.80 14.90
CA GLY A 620 21.28 -26.82 15.96
C GLY A 620 21.88 -27.00 17.34
N GLU A 621 21.03 -27.33 18.31
CA GLU A 621 21.41 -27.50 19.72
C GLU A 621 21.15 -28.94 20.18
N ALA A 622 21.99 -29.43 21.09
CA ALA A 622 21.79 -30.76 21.66
C ALA A 622 20.53 -30.80 22.54
N ILE A 623 19.63 -31.76 22.27
CA ILE A 623 18.37 -31.94 23.02
C ILE A 623 18.63 -32.12 24.52
N THR A 624 19.74 -32.78 24.87
CA THR A 624 20.16 -32.99 26.26
C THR A 624 21.39 -32.14 26.56
N ASN A 625 21.38 -31.42 27.68
CA ASN A 625 22.52 -30.61 28.17
C ASN A 625 23.15 -29.70 27.10
N PRO A 626 22.38 -28.80 26.45
CA PRO A 626 22.86 -27.95 25.36
C PRO A 626 24.03 -27.03 25.77
N HIS A 627 24.14 -26.70 27.06
CA HIS A 627 25.21 -25.89 27.63
C HIS A 627 26.59 -26.58 27.68
N ILE A 628 26.67 -27.90 27.45
CA ILE A 628 27.93 -28.68 27.52
C ILE A 628 28.07 -29.75 26.43
N ARG A 629 27.10 -29.89 25.52
CA ARG A 629 27.11 -30.90 24.45
C ARG A 629 27.04 -30.26 23.08
N VAL A 630 27.97 -30.64 22.21
CA VAL A 630 27.91 -30.34 20.78
C VAL A 630 26.77 -31.15 20.16
N CYS A 631 26.00 -30.54 19.24
CA CYS A 631 24.92 -31.20 18.53
C CYS A 631 25.48 -32.35 17.67
N PRO A 632 24.94 -33.59 17.77
CA PRO A 632 25.37 -34.68 16.91
C PRO A 632 24.97 -34.43 15.45
N LEU A 633 25.84 -34.82 14.51
CA LEU A 633 25.58 -34.72 13.08
C LEU A 633 24.33 -35.53 12.67
N ASN A 634 23.30 -34.84 12.21
CA ASN A 634 22.10 -35.47 11.68
C ASN A 634 22.36 -35.99 10.26
N MET A 635 22.54 -37.31 10.15
CA MET A 635 22.89 -37.97 8.89
C MET A 635 21.81 -37.86 7.82
N GLN A 636 20.54 -37.82 8.22
CA GLN A 636 19.44 -37.67 7.28
C GLN A 636 19.47 -36.27 6.65
N TYR A 637 19.63 -35.24 7.48
CA TYR A 637 19.74 -33.85 7.02
C TYR A 637 20.94 -33.66 6.10
N LEU A 638 22.08 -34.23 6.47
CA LEU A 638 23.31 -34.17 5.68
C LEU A 638 23.12 -34.73 4.27
N LYS A 639 22.51 -35.92 4.18
CA LYS A 639 22.25 -36.59 2.90
C LYS A 639 21.25 -35.82 2.06
N THR A 640 20.13 -35.38 2.67
CA THR A 640 19.13 -34.57 1.99
C THR A 640 19.73 -33.27 1.44
N PHE A 641 20.55 -32.58 2.24
CA PHE A 641 21.22 -31.34 1.84
C PHE A 641 22.21 -31.57 0.69
N LEU A 642 23.16 -32.50 0.85
CA LEU A 642 24.17 -32.77 -0.17
C LEU A 642 23.56 -33.25 -1.49
N SER A 643 22.60 -34.18 -1.42
CA SER A 643 21.92 -34.69 -2.62
C SER A 643 21.21 -33.57 -3.37
N ALA A 644 20.46 -32.72 -2.67
CA ALA A 644 19.75 -31.58 -3.26
C ALA A 644 20.71 -30.54 -3.87
N VAL A 645 21.80 -30.19 -3.18
CA VAL A 645 22.79 -29.23 -3.68
C VAL A 645 23.49 -29.76 -4.92
N ILE A 646 23.94 -31.02 -4.92
CA ILE A 646 24.63 -31.62 -6.07
C ILE A 646 23.67 -31.74 -7.25
N LYS A 647 22.42 -32.17 -7.02
CA LYS A 647 21.39 -32.26 -8.08
C LYS A 647 21.11 -30.93 -8.76
N ASN A 648 21.02 -29.86 -7.97
CA ASN A 648 20.78 -28.51 -8.48
C ASN A 648 21.92 -28.02 -9.39
N ARG A 649 23.12 -28.58 -9.23
CA ARG A 649 24.34 -28.23 -9.97
C ARG A 649 24.58 -29.12 -11.17
N ASP A 650 24.25 -30.40 -11.03
CA ASP A 650 24.26 -31.41 -12.07
C ASP A 650 22.99 -32.27 -11.93
N ASN A 651 22.05 -32.08 -12.84
CA ASN A 651 20.77 -32.78 -12.84
C ASN A 651 20.92 -34.31 -12.90
N GLN A 652 22.04 -34.81 -13.41
CA GLN A 652 22.32 -36.25 -13.47
C GLN A 652 23.02 -36.77 -12.21
N GLN A 653 23.43 -35.89 -11.28
CA GLN A 653 24.19 -36.19 -10.07
C GLN A 653 25.37 -37.13 -10.32
N LEU A 654 26.08 -36.96 -11.44
CA LEU A 654 27.17 -37.84 -11.82
C LEU A 654 28.49 -37.39 -11.19
N SER A 655 28.63 -36.08 -10.94
CA SER A 655 29.87 -35.53 -10.39
C SER A 655 29.66 -34.23 -9.61
N ILE A 656 30.68 -33.84 -8.83
CA ILE A 656 30.75 -32.50 -8.24
C ILE A 656 31.06 -31.51 -9.36
N HIS A 657 30.26 -30.45 -9.48
CA HIS A 657 30.46 -29.39 -10.47
C HIS A 657 31.87 -28.77 -10.35
N SER A 658 32.50 -28.48 -11.48
CA SER A 658 33.82 -27.84 -11.52
C SER A 658 33.78 -26.49 -10.77
N ARG A 659 34.87 -26.13 -10.10
CA ARG A 659 34.99 -24.91 -9.26
C ARG A 659 34.02 -24.80 -8.07
N ASP A 660 33.34 -25.88 -7.69
CA ASP A 660 32.69 -25.95 -6.39
C ASP A 660 33.67 -26.45 -5.33
N LEU A 661 33.71 -25.75 -4.19
CA LEU A 661 34.54 -26.08 -3.03
C LEU A 661 33.64 -26.33 -1.83
N PHE A 662 33.45 -27.60 -1.48
CA PHE A 662 32.73 -27.99 -0.28
C PHE A 662 33.66 -27.88 0.92
N ILE A 663 33.28 -27.09 1.92
CA ILE A 663 34.05 -26.83 3.13
C ILE A 663 33.29 -27.45 4.30
N TYR A 664 33.93 -28.38 5.01
CA TYR A 664 33.33 -29.13 6.10
C TYR A 664 34.12 -28.96 7.38
N PHE A 665 33.45 -28.60 8.47
CA PHE A 665 34.02 -28.56 9.81
C PHE A 665 33.57 -29.81 10.60
N ASP A 666 34.50 -30.51 11.27
CA ASP A 666 34.19 -31.76 11.98
C ASP A 666 33.50 -31.57 13.35
N SER A 667 33.39 -30.32 13.79
CA SER A 667 32.76 -29.87 15.02
C SER A 667 33.40 -30.43 16.29
N PHE A 668 34.72 -30.60 16.28
CA PHE A 668 35.49 -31.18 17.41
C PHE A 668 35.02 -32.61 17.77
N LEU A 669 34.36 -33.30 16.83
CA LEU A 669 33.82 -34.64 17.02
C LEU A 669 34.49 -35.61 16.04
N PRO A 670 35.56 -36.32 16.49
CA PRO A 670 36.26 -37.27 15.64
C PRO A 670 35.30 -38.38 15.19
N GLY A 671 35.26 -38.66 13.88
CA GLY A 671 34.40 -39.68 13.27
C GLY A 671 33.25 -39.14 12.42
N ASN A 672 33.05 -37.82 12.35
CA ASN A 672 32.08 -37.24 11.41
C ASN A 672 32.62 -37.12 9.97
N LEU A 673 33.93 -36.94 9.78
CA LEU A 673 34.53 -36.82 8.46
C LEU A 673 34.26 -38.03 7.54
N PRO A 674 34.43 -39.30 7.95
CA PRO A 674 34.09 -40.43 7.09
C PRO A 674 32.62 -40.44 6.68
N LYS A 675 31.72 -39.97 7.56
CA LYS A 675 30.29 -39.86 7.29
C LYS A 675 29.99 -38.76 6.27
N TRP A 676 30.68 -37.62 6.36
CA TRP A 676 30.63 -36.55 5.37
C TRP A 676 31.12 -37.00 4.00
N LEU A 677 32.33 -37.56 3.93
CA LEU A 677 32.91 -38.03 2.67
C LEU A 677 32.09 -39.17 2.04
N GLY A 678 31.49 -40.02 2.87
CA GLY A 678 30.60 -41.10 2.44
C GLY A 678 29.23 -40.63 1.95
N ALA A 679 28.84 -39.38 2.20
CA ALA A 679 27.57 -38.82 1.74
C ALA A 679 27.61 -38.29 0.29
N PHE A 680 28.80 -38.17 -0.32
CA PHE A 680 28.96 -37.85 -1.74
C PHE A 680 28.71 -39.09 -2.59
N GLN A 681 27.45 -39.33 -2.93
CA GLN A 681 26.98 -40.48 -3.70
C GLN A 681 26.14 -40.03 -4.91
N THR A 682 26.18 -40.79 -6.00
CA THR A 682 25.30 -40.62 -7.16
C THR A 682 23.86 -40.99 -6.81
N GLY A 683 22.90 -40.65 -7.66
CA GLY A 683 21.50 -41.06 -7.48
C GLY A 683 21.29 -42.58 -7.38
N GLY A 684 22.26 -43.38 -7.84
CA GLY A 684 22.29 -44.84 -7.70
C GLY A 684 22.98 -45.36 -6.42
N GLY A 685 23.50 -44.47 -5.56
CA GLY A 685 24.22 -44.82 -4.32
C GLY A 685 25.71 -45.12 -4.49
N GLU A 686 26.27 -44.95 -5.69
CA GLU A 686 27.70 -45.15 -5.95
C GLU A 686 28.52 -43.96 -5.45
N ALA A 687 29.74 -44.20 -4.98
CA ALA A 687 30.61 -43.12 -4.48
C ALA A 687 31.07 -42.20 -5.63
N MET A 688 30.88 -40.89 -5.47
CA MET A 688 31.36 -39.90 -6.44
C MET A 688 32.88 -39.73 -6.39
N THR A 689 33.47 -39.50 -7.57
CA THR A 689 34.87 -39.07 -7.71
C THR A 689 35.05 -37.68 -7.10
N LYS A 690 35.99 -37.55 -6.18
CA LYS A 690 36.28 -36.31 -5.46
C LYS A 690 37.72 -36.31 -4.96
N GLN A 691 38.29 -35.13 -4.83
CA GLN A 691 39.52 -34.88 -4.10
C GLN A 691 39.15 -34.29 -2.74
N SER A 692 39.86 -34.70 -1.69
CA SER A 692 39.70 -34.12 -0.34
C SER A 692 41.04 -33.67 0.23
N PHE A 693 41.07 -32.47 0.80
CA PHE A 693 42.22 -31.92 1.50
C PHE A 693 41.82 -31.51 2.91
N THR A 694 42.61 -31.88 3.91
CA THR A 694 42.32 -31.56 5.31
C THR A 694 43.30 -30.51 5.82
N VAL A 695 42.76 -29.51 6.49
CA VAL A 695 43.48 -28.47 7.22
C VAL A 695 43.11 -28.54 8.70
N PHE A 696 44.08 -28.32 9.58
CA PHE A 696 43.83 -28.17 11.00
C PHE A 696 43.71 -26.69 11.34
N VAL A 697 42.57 -26.29 11.88
CA VAL A 697 42.29 -24.90 12.28
C VAL A 697 42.49 -24.79 13.78
N SER A 698 43.41 -23.93 14.20
CA SER A 698 43.64 -23.62 15.61
C SER A 698 42.90 -22.35 15.98
N TYR A 699 42.16 -22.39 17.09
CA TYR A 699 41.35 -21.29 17.58
C TYR A 699 41.96 -20.68 18.85
N ASP A 700 41.83 -19.36 18.99
CA ASP A 700 42.04 -18.67 20.26
C ASP A 700 40.82 -18.82 21.17
N GLU A 701 40.97 -18.46 22.44
CA GLU A 701 39.94 -18.64 23.48
C GLU A 701 38.63 -17.90 23.18
N ASP A 702 38.74 -16.68 22.63
CA ASP A 702 37.59 -15.88 22.20
C ASP A 702 36.84 -16.58 21.04
N SER A 703 37.57 -17.09 20.05
CA SER A 703 36.98 -17.80 18.91
C SER A 703 36.34 -19.13 19.31
N LEU A 704 36.88 -19.83 20.31
CA LEU A 704 36.28 -21.07 20.83
C LEU A 704 34.93 -20.84 21.52
N THR A 705 34.80 -19.71 22.21
CA THR A 705 33.53 -19.30 22.83
C THR A 705 32.47 -19.07 21.75
N GLN A 706 32.83 -18.42 20.63
CA GLN A 706 31.93 -18.23 19.49
C GLN A 706 31.60 -19.55 18.79
N ARG A 707 32.55 -20.48 18.73
CA ARG A 707 32.35 -21.83 18.14
C ARG A 707 31.55 -22.77 19.06
N ARG A 708 30.95 -22.29 20.16
CA ARG A 708 30.13 -23.11 21.09
C ARG A 708 30.85 -24.36 21.58
N GLN A 709 32.18 -24.30 21.74
CA GLN A 709 32.94 -25.39 22.32
C GLN A 709 32.85 -25.31 23.85
N TYR A 710 32.19 -26.28 24.47
CA TYR A 710 32.01 -26.35 25.92
C TYR A 710 32.84 -27.47 26.54
N ILE A 711 33.25 -27.28 27.80
CA ILE A 711 33.92 -28.31 28.60
C ILE A 711 32.94 -29.48 28.76
N LYS A 712 33.29 -30.67 28.23
CA LYS A 712 32.51 -31.88 28.53
C LYS A 712 32.63 -32.16 30.02
N ALA A 713 31.50 -32.40 30.69
CA ALA A 713 31.40 -32.55 32.15
C ALA A 713 32.37 -33.58 32.79
N ASN A 714 33.04 -34.43 32.01
CA ASN A 714 33.98 -35.46 32.47
C ASN A 714 35.39 -35.35 31.86
N THR A 715 35.76 -34.25 31.19
CA THR A 715 37.11 -34.06 30.62
C THR A 715 37.68 -32.70 30.98
N THR A 716 38.95 -32.65 31.39
CA THR A 716 39.69 -31.42 31.76
C THR A 716 40.36 -30.72 30.57
N THR A 717 40.09 -31.14 29.33
CA THR A 717 40.82 -30.69 28.13
C THR A 717 39.92 -29.96 27.13
N PHE A 718 40.32 -28.74 26.76
CA PHE A 718 39.77 -28.00 25.60
C PHE A 718 40.45 -28.48 24.30
N GLN A 719 39.68 -28.77 23.25
CA GLN A 719 40.25 -29.02 21.92
C GLN A 719 40.33 -27.72 21.14
N GLN A 720 41.48 -27.05 21.17
CA GLN A 720 41.67 -25.80 20.44
C GLN A 720 41.86 -25.99 18.92
N ILE A 721 41.99 -27.25 18.48
CA ILE A 721 42.23 -27.62 17.09
C ILE A 721 41.02 -28.35 16.56
N GLU A 722 40.50 -27.88 15.43
CA GLU A 722 39.43 -28.50 14.66
C GLU A 722 39.93 -28.98 13.31
N GLN A 723 39.31 -30.04 12.78
CA GLN A 723 39.55 -30.47 11.42
C GLN A 723 38.59 -29.77 10.44
N MET A 724 39.15 -29.01 9.49
CA MET A 724 38.44 -28.47 8.34
C MET A 724 38.82 -29.29 7.10
N SER A 725 37.82 -29.81 6.40
CA SER A 725 38.02 -30.61 5.18
C SER A 725 37.43 -29.92 3.97
N LEU A 726 38.24 -29.78 2.94
CA LEU A 726 37.91 -29.21 1.65
C LEU A 726 37.67 -30.36 0.67
N VAL A 727 36.59 -30.31 -0.10
CA VAL A 727 36.22 -31.33 -1.09
C VAL A 727 35.86 -30.66 -2.41
N THR A 728 36.43 -31.15 -3.52
CA THR A 728 36.15 -30.64 -4.87
C THR A 728 36.36 -31.73 -5.92
N SER A 729 35.92 -31.52 -7.16
CA SER A 729 36.21 -32.41 -8.29
C SER A 729 37.61 -32.19 -8.89
N GLU A 730 38.26 -31.05 -8.62
CA GLU A 730 39.54 -30.65 -9.20
C GLU A 730 40.76 -31.01 -8.33
N SER A 731 41.96 -31.05 -8.93
CA SER A 731 43.21 -31.26 -8.21
C SER A 731 43.56 -30.04 -7.35
N PHE A 732 43.86 -30.26 -6.06
CA PHE A 732 44.25 -29.16 -5.15
C PHE A 732 45.55 -28.44 -5.57
N GLY A 733 46.41 -29.08 -6.38
CA GLY A 733 47.59 -28.43 -6.95
C GLY A 733 47.26 -27.22 -7.84
N ASP A 734 46.12 -27.25 -8.53
CA ASP A 734 45.60 -26.16 -9.37
C ASP A 734 44.61 -25.23 -8.64
N CYS A 735 44.01 -25.68 -7.54
CA CYS A 735 43.00 -24.94 -6.76
C CYS A 735 43.59 -24.05 -5.65
N MET A 736 44.77 -24.38 -5.10
CA MET A 736 45.39 -23.65 -3.99
C MET A 736 46.46 -22.63 -4.45
N THR A 737 46.91 -22.73 -5.71
CA THR A 737 47.90 -21.83 -6.33
C THR A 737 47.28 -20.68 -7.13
N LYS A 738 45.97 -20.74 -7.41
CA LYS A 738 45.16 -19.70 -8.07
C LYS A 738 44.21 -19.08 -7.06
#